data_AF-A0A2E7BBQ6-F1
#
_entry.id   AF-A0A2E7BBQ6-F1
#
_cell.length_a   1.000
_cell.length_b   1.000
_cell.length_c   1.000
_cell.angle_alpha   90.00
_cell.angle_beta   90.00
_cell.angle_gamma   90.00
#
_symmetry.space_group_name_H-M   'P 1'
#
loop_
_entity.id
_entity.type
_entity.pdbx_description
1 polymer ?
#
loop_
_entity_poly.entity_id
_entity_poly.type
_entity_poly.pdbx_seq_one_letter_code
_entity_poly.pdbx_strand_id
1 'polypeptide(L)'
;MSPLGLILLVLGWSAAVWAGASLICRKQPSPKVAQAIWRGAALALLAPFAAALVVPGFSVEVDVPLGELPLLEPIMITPQDGVAMPAPAAGVKLPDIGTLIIWAVAAGWAVRFLLWGISQLRLQRLKARAMRTHRPIGHWAEAVGVSRTPRVFVIPRGAPFLAGILKRAIYVPAALIRGGGASEVVVHELVHLKRGDLIARPLERIVADLFWFSPFAWWIRGQLDFWREAVVDEETVELTGDPIAYARTLTSAARVSRDEAVLPVAAFILRKKGNLKMRLNQLLTEKPRPRRMGLVLAAALMCAAPLALAQGMLIKGAAAAPGETLFYSHAVLDKARLTSAFGMRKHPTTGEKKMHSGVDLAAEEGTPVYAPTDGVVTVAEMSKGYGNLVQLMVGGETVLRFGQLSAIDVEPGDVVKPGDVIGKVGQSGVATGPHLHFEVLRNGNYFDPQAEDGLVLADSLFILSDSGAKAPLPPAPPEAPEAVPASPADLAPLPAAAPAPPIPPAAGGAPPSPASNRPDRCKGLDGWFKNTPAPAAWTTRQEAARAANQAAGVMLSPDWTPEALAYPLIAYPAEAAKAGDGAACDVLFDLDTEGFPKNAVARCSDPAFEATSAELTHAQFKPVLDASGKPVEVKGVHYPMQFCIE
;
A
#
# COMPACT_ATOMS: atom_id res chain seq x y z
N MET A 1 15.16 6.71 20.07
CA MET A 1 15.39 6.49 18.61
C MET A 1 15.11 7.77 17.82
N SER A 2 16.03 8.23 16.97
CA SER A 2 15.78 9.38 16.08
C SER A 2 14.77 9.05 14.97
N PRO A 3 14.04 10.05 14.41
CA PRO A 3 13.12 9.83 13.30
C PRO A 3 13.77 9.17 12.07
N LEU A 4 15.03 9.50 11.80
CA LEU A 4 15.82 8.87 10.74
C LEU A 4 16.06 7.38 11.01
N GLY A 5 16.45 7.03 12.25
CA GLY A 5 16.67 5.65 12.67
C GLY A 5 15.41 4.79 12.55
N LEU A 6 14.25 5.36 12.88
CA LEU A 6 12.95 4.69 12.71
C LEU A 6 12.65 4.40 11.22
N ILE A 7 12.88 5.36 10.33
CA ILE A 7 12.66 5.17 8.88
C ILE A 7 13.59 4.09 8.32
N LEU A 8 14.88 4.13 8.66
CA LEU A 8 15.85 3.13 8.21
C LEU A 8 15.48 1.73 8.70
N LEU A 9 15.04 1.61 9.95
CA LEU A 9 14.56 0.35 10.51
C LEU A 9 13.34 -0.17 9.75
N VAL A 10 12.35 0.69 9.48
CA VAL A 10 11.14 0.34 8.71
C VAL A 10 11.51 -0.09 7.28
N LEU A 11 12.47 0.59 6.63
CA LEU A 11 12.95 0.22 5.32
C LEU A 11 13.63 -1.16 5.33
N GLY A 12 14.55 -1.40 6.27
CA GLY A 12 15.21 -2.69 6.44
C GLY A 12 14.23 -3.84 6.70
N TRP A 13 13.25 -3.63 7.59
CA TRP A 13 12.19 -4.60 7.86
C TRP A 13 11.35 -4.90 6.61
N SER A 14 10.86 -3.86 5.92
CA SER A 14 10.05 -4.03 4.72
C SER A 14 10.80 -4.75 3.59
N ALA A 15 12.12 -4.54 3.49
CA ALA A 15 13.00 -5.26 2.57
C ALA A 15 13.10 -6.76 2.92
N ALA A 16 13.32 -7.07 4.20
CA ALA A 16 13.42 -8.45 4.68
C ALA A 16 12.10 -9.22 4.45
N VAL A 17 10.96 -8.61 4.79
CA VAL A 17 9.62 -9.18 4.57
C VAL A 17 9.38 -9.46 3.09
N TRP A 18 9.70 -8.51 2.21
CA TRP A 18 9.57 -8.69 0.76
C TRP A 18 10.49 -9.80 0.23
N ALA A 19 11.74 -9.86 0.68
CA ALA A 19 12.71 -10.88 0.26
C ALA A 19 12.27 -12.29 0.69
N GLY A 20 11.80 -12.44 1.93
CA GLY A 20 11.28 -13.71 2.46
C GLY A 20 10.06 -14.21 1.67
N ALA A 21 9.07 -13.34 1.46
CA ALA A 21 7.89 -13.68 0.66
C ALA A 21 8.26 -14.04 -0.79
N SER A 22 9.20 -13.32 -1.39
CA SER A 22 9.72 -13.59 -2.74
C SER A 22 10.39 -14.96 -2.83
N LEU A 23 11.24 -15.31 -1.85
CA LEU A 23 11.95 -16.58 -1.80
C LEU A 23 10.98 -17.77 -1.73
N ILE A 24 9.93 -17.66 -0.90
CA ILE A 24 8.89 -18.69 -0.80
C ILE A 24 8.13 -18.83 -2.12
N CYS A 25 7.80 -17.71 -2.77
CA CYS A 25 7.08 -17.70 -4.04
C CYS A 25 7.92 -18.18 -5.25
N ARG A 26 9.26 -18.30 -5.14
CA ARG A 26 10.10 -18.88 -6.20
C ARG A 26 9.71 -20.33 -6.53
N LYS A 27 9.12 -21.05 -5.57
CA LYS A 27 8.65 -22.43 -5.75
C LYS A 27 7.35 -22.55 -6.57
N GLN A 28 6.89 -21.44 -7.17
CA GLN A 28 5.65 -21.36 -7.96
C GLN A 28 4.44 -21.99 -7.26
N PRO A 29 4.08 -21.52 -6.04
CA PRO A 29 2.88 -22.00 -5.37
C PRO A 29 1.62 -21.68 -6.20
N SER A 30 0.53 -22.42 -5.94
CA SER A 30 -0.78 -22.09 -6.51
C SER A 30 -1.16 -20.63 -6.23
N PRO A 31 -1.95 -19.95 -7.11
CA PRO A 31 -2.32 -18.55 -6.93
C PRO A 31 -2.92 -18.22 -5.55
N LYS A 32 -3.75 -19.12 -5.01
CA LYS A 32 -4.37 -18.98 -3.68
C LYS A 32 -3.33 -18.93 -2.56
N VAL A 33 -2.34 -19.82 -2.61
CA VAL A 33 -1.23 -19.88 -1.64
C VAL A 33 -0.30 -18.68 -1.80
N ALA A 34 0.04 -18.31 -3.03
CA ALA A 34 0.86 -17.13 -3.31
C ALA A 34 0.23 -15.87 -2.72
N GLN A 35 -1.08 -15.67 -2.95
CA GLN A 35 -1.80 -14.53 -2.39
C GLN A 35 -1.80 -14.55 -0.85
N ALA A 36 -1.98 -15.71 -0.23
CA ALA A 36 -1.94 -15.84 1.23
C ALA A 36 -0.56 -15.45 1.80
N ILE A 37 0.53 -15.88 1.16
CA ILE A 37 1.91 -15.49 1.53
C ILE A 37 2.07 -13.97 1.46
N TRP A 38 1.66 -13.35 0.36
CA TRP A 38 1.78 -11.89 0.20
C TRP A 38 0.85 -11.10 1.14
N ARG A 39 -0.30 -11.67 1.54
CA ARG A 39 -1.17 -11.07 2.58
C ARG A 39 -0.49 -11.12 3.95
N GLY A 40 0.11 -12.26 4.29
CA GLY A 40 0.94 -12.38 5.49
C GLY A 40 2.09 -11.38 5.50
N ALA A 41 2.76 -11.20 4.36
CA ALA A 41 3.83 -10.22 4.20
C ALA A 41 3.33 -8.78 4.42
N ALA A 42 2.17 -8.39 3.87
CA ALA A 42 1.60 -7.07 4.13
C ALA A 42 1.25 -6.86 5.61
N LEU A 43 0.66 -7.85 6.27
CA LEU A 43 0.37 -7.78 7.71
C LEU A 43 1.65 -7.70 8.54
N ALA A 44 2.69 -8.43 8.17
CA ALA A 44 3.99 -8.40 8.84
C ALA A 44 4.63 -7.01 8.81
N LEU A 45 4.32 -6.14 7.84
CA LEU A 45 4.79 -4.75 7.84
C LEU A 45 4.33 -3.97 9.08
N LEU A 46 3.18 -4.33 9.67
CA LEU A 46 2.63 -3.67 10.86
C LEU A 46 3.27 -4.16 12.17
N ALA A 47 4.05 -5.25 12.14
CA ALA A 47 4.62 -5.88 13.33
C ALA A 47 5.46 -4.93 14.22
N PRO A 48 6.33 -4.05 13.66
CA PRO A 48 7.09 -3.10 14.49
C PRO A 48 6.20 -2.13 15.28
N PHE A 49 5.04 -1.74 14.72
CA PHE A 49 4.10 -0.81 15.37
C PHE A 49 3.25 -1.52 16.42
N ALA A 50 2.82 -2.75 16.13
CA ALA A 50 2.12 -3.58 17.10
C ALA A 50 3.01 -3.87 18.32
N ALA A 51 4.30 -4.14 18.10
CA ALA A 51 5.28 -4.29 19.17
C ALA A 51 5.42 -3.00 20.01
N ALA A 52 5.43 -1.83 19.37
CA ALA A 52 5.50 -0.54 20.07
C ALA A 52 4.24 -0.21 20.91
N LEU A 53 3.05 -0.68 20.50
CA LEU A 53 1.79 -0.48 21.23
C LEU A 53 1.60 -1.41 22.44
N VAL A 54 2.21 -2.60 22.40
CA VAL A 54 2.08 -3.62 23.48
C VAL A 54 3.17 -3.43 24.55
N VAL A 55 4.24 -2.71 24.22
CA VAL A 55 5.23 -2.27 25.21
C VAL A 55 4.70 -0.98 25.87
N PRO A 56 4.36 -0.97 27.17
CA PRO A 56 3.72 0.18 27.82
C PRO A 56 4.58 1.43 27.72
N GLY A 57 3.95 2.56 27.35
CA GLY A 57 4.56 3.88 27.37
C GLY A 57 4.84 4.32 28.80
N PHE A 58 6.11 4.58 29.11
CA PHE A 58 6.51 5.36 30.25
C PHE A 58 6.27 6.85 29.92
N SER A 59 5.25 7.44 30.55
CA SER A 59 5.20 8.89 30.75
C SER A 59 6.03 9.23 31.98
N VAL A 60 7.13 9.94 31.82
CA VAL A 60 7.83 10.59 32.93
C VAL A 60 7.26 12.00 33.02
N GLU A 61 6.40 12.25 34.01
CA GLU A 61 6.21 13.59 34.55
C GLU A 61 7.52 13.99 35.21
N VAL A 62 8.21 14.96 34.61
CA VAL A 62 9.38 15.58 35.21
C VAL A 62 8.86 16.76 36.04
N ASP A 63 8.55 16.51 37.30
CA ASP A 63 8.50 17.58 38.30
C ASP A 63 9.93 18.05 38.54
N VAL A 64 10.34 19.11 37.84
CA VAL A 64 11.54 19.87 38.20
C VAL A 64 11.07 20.95 39.17
N PRO A 65 11.42 20.91 40.46
CA PRO A 65 11.30 22.10 41.29
C PRO A 65 12.25 23.14 40.68
N LEU A 66 11.67 24.22 40.15
CA LEU A 66 12.42 25.41 39.76
C LEU A 66 13.09 25.98 41.02
N GLY A 67 14.31 25.50 41.31
CA GLY A 67 15.24 26.20 42.17
C GLY A 67 15.55 27.54 41.52
N GLU A 68 15.25 28.62 42.21
CA GLU A 68 15.47 29.99 41.80
C GLU A 68 16.89 30.18 41.25
N LEU A 69 16.99 30.45 39.95
CA LEU A 69 18.20 31.00 39.36
C LEU A 69 18.33 32.46 39.83
N PRO A 70 19.50 32.93 40.29
CA PRO A 70 19.69 34.34 40.58
C PRO A 70 19.51 35.10 39.26
N LEU A 71 18.51 36.00 39.23
CA LEU A 71 18.43 37.05 38.24
C LEU A 71 19.78 37.78 38.23
N LEU A 72 20.55 37.62 37.15
CA LEU A 72 21.61 38.54 36.81
C LEU A 72 20.95 39.90 36.54
N GLU A 73 21.16 40.86 37.44
CA GLU A 73 20.93 42.26 37.15
C GLU A 73 21.68 42.62 35.85
N PRO A 74 21.06 43.34 34.91
CA PRO A 74 21.74 43.72 33.68
C PRO A 74 22.85 44.72 34.03
N ILE A 75 24.10 44.29 33.86
CA ILE A 75 25.27 45.17 33.90
C ILE A 75 25.09 46.22 32.80
N MET A 76 24.86 47.46 33.22
CA MET A 76 24.96 48.65 32.38
C MET A 76 26.43 48.80 31.92
N ILE A 77 26.70 48.47 30.66
CA ILE A 77 27.95 48.84 30.00
C ILE A 77 27.70 50.17 29.28
N THR A 78 28.36 51.23 29.73
CA THR A 78 28.45 52.50 29.00
C THR A 78 29.27 52.30 27.71
N PRO A 79 28.76 52.64 26.53
CA PRO A 79 29.54 52.57 25.30
C PRO A 79 30.45 53.81 25.18
N GLN A 80 31.77 53.61 25.09
CA GLN A 80 32.63 54.61 24.47
C GLN A 80 32.60 54.41 22.95
N ASP A 81 31.97 55.39 22.29
CA ASP A 81 32.21 55.92 20.96
C ASP A 81 32.52 54.95 19.80
N GLY A 82 31.48 54.72 18.98
CA GLY A 82 31.58 55.22 17.61
C GLY A 82 31.89 54.25 16.47
N VAL A 83 31.33 53.04 16.42
CA VAL A 83 30.97 52.39 15.14
C VAL A 83 29.70 51.56 15.33
N ALA A 84 28.61 51.95 14.66
CA ALA A 84 27.37 51.19 14.65
C ALA A 84 27.57 49.88 13.86
N MET A 85 27.80 48.77 14.57
CA MET A 85 27.67 47.44 14.02
C MET A 85 26.18 47.08 13.94
N PRO A 86 25.64 46.65 12.79
CA PRO A 86 24.25 46.23 12.70
C PRO A 86 24.02 45.03 13.63
N ALA A 87 22.87 45.05 14.32
CA ALA A 87 22.45 43.98 15.22
C ALA A 87 22.63 42.59 14.57
N PRO A 88 23.10 41.56 15.30
CA PRO A 88 23.11 40.21 14.77
C PRO A 88 21.67 39.87 14.39
N ALA A 89 21.42 39.72 13.09
CA ALA A 89 20.15 39.27 12.58
C ALA A 89 19.77 38.00 13.36
N ALA A 90 18.54 37.97 13.90
CA ALA A 90 18.01 36.81 14.59
C ALA A 90 18.26 35.58 13.73
N GLY A 91 19.27 34.79 14.10
CA GLY A 91 19.65 33.60 13.36
C GLY A 91 18.44 32.68 13.38
N VAL A 92 17.84 32.47 12.21
CA VAL A 92 16.75 31.52 12.03
C VAL A 92 17.28 30.18 12.53
N LYS A 93 16.80 29.72 13.69
CA LYS A 93 17.08 28.37 14.18
C LYS A 93 16.55 27.41 13.13
N LEU A 94 17.45 26.82 12.35
CA LEU A 94 17.10 25.79 11.37
C LEU A 94 16.39 24.66 12.13
N PRO A 95 15.23 24.18 11.64
CA PRO A 95 14.52 23.09 12.28
C PRO A 95 15.41 21.86 12.37
N ASP A 96 15.38 21.18 13.51
CA ASP A 96 16.07 19.90 13.72
C ASP A 96 15.70 18.92 12.59
N ILE A 97 16.70 18.17 12.10
CA ILE A 97 16.56 17.19 11.01
C ILE A 97 15.44 16.19 11.34
N GLY A 98 15.28 15.82 12.62
CA GLY A 98 14.19 14.96 13.06
C GLY A 98 12.80 15.56 12.80
N THR A 99 12.65 16.86 13.07
CA THR A 99 11.40 17.59 12.85
C THR A 99 11.10 17.71 11.35
N LEU A 100 12.12 17.98 10.52
CA LEU A 100 11.97 17.99 9.06
C LEU A 100 11.51 16.64 8.50
N ILE A 101 12.06 15.53 9.02
CA ILE A 101 11.68 14.18 8.61
C ILE A 101 10.21 13.89 8.96
N ILE A 102 9.76 14.25 10.16
CA ILE A 102 8.35 14.06 10.58
C ILE A 102 7.41 14.85 9.66
N TRP A 103 7.74 16.12 9.37
CA TRP A 103 6.96 16.93 8.44
C TRP A 103 6.95 16.34 7.03
N ALA A 104 8.05 15.77 6.55
CA ALA A 104 8.11 15.11 5.25
C ALA A 104 7.19 13.87 5.19
N VAL A 105 7.18 13.04 6.25
CA VAL A 105 6.28 11.88 6.35
C VAL A 105 4.81 12.32 6.39
N ALA A 106 4.48 13.32 7.20
CA ALA A 106 3.14 13.87 7.33
C ALA A 106 2.64 14.52 6.02
N ALA A 107 3.50 15.29 5.34
CA ALA A 107 3.20 15.86 4.04
C ALA A 107 2.92 14.78 2.99
N GLY A 108 3.68 13.67 3.02
CA GLY A 108 3.41 12.51 2.17
C GLY A 108 2.01 11.92 2.38
N TRP A 109 1.58 11.74 3.64
CA TRP A 109 0.21 11.29 3.93
C TRP A 109 -0.85 12.31 3.49
N ALA A 110 -0.62 13.60 3.68
CA ALA A 110 -1.55 14.65 3.23
C ALA A 110 -1.74 14.61 1.70
N VAL A 111 -0.66 14.48 0.93
CA VAL A 111 -0.71 14.32 -0.53
C VAL A 111 -1.49 13.05 -0.91
N ARG A 112 -1.25 11.94 -0.23
CA ARG A 112 -1.95 10.66 -0.50
C ARG A 112 -3.44 10.75 -0.20
N PHE A 113 -3.82 11.40 0.90
CA PHE A 113 -5.21 11.64 1.26
C PHE A 113 -5.91 12.54 0.23
N LEU A 114 -5.24 13.60 -0.23
CA LEU A 114 -5.75 14.46 -1.30
C LEU A 114 -5.96 13.68 -2.60
N LEU A 115 -4.98 12.89 -3.03
CA LEU A 115 -5.09 12.05 -4.23
C LEU A 115 -6.22 11.01 -4.10
N TRP A 116 -6.42 10.44 -2.91
CA TRP A 116 -7.55 9.56 -2.62
C TRP A 116 -8.88 10.31 -2.72
N GLY A 117 -9.00 11.51 -2.16
CA GLY A 117 -10.20 12.35 -2.24
C GLY A 117 -10.56 12.71 -3.69
N ILE A 118 -9.59 13.16 -4.49
CA ILE A 118 -9.76 13.40 -5.94
C ILE A 118 -10.25 12.12 -6.64
N SER A 119 -9.72 10.97 -6.23
CA SER A 119 -10.10 9.69 -6.79
C SER A 119 -11.54 9.31 -6.49
N GLN A 120 -12.00 9.55 -5.26
CA GLN A 120 -13.39 9.33 -4.88
C GLN A 120 -14.34 10.25 -5.65
N LEU A 121 -14.01 11.54 -5.77
CA LEU A 121 -14.83 12.50 -6.52
C LEU A 121 -15.01 12.06 -7.98
N ARG A 122 -13.94 11.62 -8.64
CA ARG A 122 -13.99 11.11 -10.02
C ARG A 122 -14.81 9.82 -10.14
N LEU A 123 -14.67 8.91 -9.18
CA LEU A 123 -15.47 7.69 -9.14
C LEU A 123 -16.97 8.00 -9.00
N GLN A 124 -17.34 8.96 -8.14
CA GLN A 124 -18.74 9.38 -8.01
C GLN A 124 -19.28 10.01 -9.30
N ARG A 125 -18.47 10.83 -9.99
CA ARG A 125 -18.84 11.39 -11.30
C ARG A 125 -19.05 10.29 -12.37
N LEU A 126 -18.25 9.24 -12.36
CA LEU A 126 -18.42 8.11 -13.27
C LEU A 126 -19.70 7.33 -12.97
N LYS A 127 -19.97 7.06 -11.67
CA LYS A 127 -21.20 6.39 -11.23
C LYS A 127 -22.46 7.19 -11.56
N ALA A 128 -22.41 8.51 -11.46
CA ALA A 128 -23.53 9.38 -11.80
C ALA A 128 -23.93 9.29 -13.28
N ARG A 129 -23.00 8.90 -14.16
CA ARG A 129 -23.24 8.70 -15.61
C ARG A 129 -23.62 7.26 -15.95
N ALA A 130 -23.71 6.38 -14.96
CA ALA A 130 -23.96 4.97 -15.20
C ALA A 130 -25.46 4.71 -15.42
N MET A 131 -25.80 3.95 -16.45
CA MET A 131 -27.17 3.56 -16.75
C MET A 131 -27.46 2.17 -16.21
N ARG A 132 -28.64 1.97 -15.59
CA ARG A 132 -29.03 0.65 -15.09
C ARG A 132 -29.35 -0.26 -16.27
N THR A 133 -28.85 -1.49 -16.24
CA THR A 133 -29.21 -2.52 -17.22
C THR A 133 -29.94 -3.67 -16.54
N HIS A 134 -30.94 -4.22 -17.22
CA HIS A 134 -31.68 -5.41 -16.78
C HIS A 134 -31.08 -6.64 -17.45
N ARG A 135 -29.81 -6.96 -17.12
CA ARG A 135 -29.20 -8.22 -17.53
C ARG A 135 -29.52 -9.32 -16.50
N PRO A 136 -30.02 -10.50 -16.93
CA PRO A 136 -30.28 -11.61 -16.03
C PRO A 136 -28.95 -12.23 -15.57
N ILE A 137 -28.44 -11.77 -14.43
CA ILE A 137 -27.23 -12.32 -13.80
C ILE A 137 -27.53 -13.28 -12.64
N GLY A 138 -28.81 -13.63 -12.45
CA GLY A 138 -29.27 -14.48 -11.36
C GLY A 138 -28.57 -15.83 -11.33
N HIS A 139 -28.59 -16.55 -12.47
CA HIS A 139 -27.95 -17.86 -12.60
C HIS A 139 -26.43 -17.82 -12.31
N TRP A 140 -25.70 -16.80 -12.79
CA TRP A 140 -24.28 -16.63 -12.47
C TRP A 140 -24.03 -16.28 -11.00
N ALA A 141 -24.87 -15.43 -10.41
CA ALA A 141 -24.75 -15.08 -9.00
C ALA A 141 -24.99 -16.30 -8.09
N GLU A 142 -25.93 -17.16 -8.47
CA GLU A 142 -26.21 -18.44 -7.82
C GLU A 142 -25.05 -19.43 -7.99
N ALA A 143 -24.55 -19.62 -9.22
CA ALA A 143 -23.42 -20.48 -9.52
C ALA A 143 -22.13 -20.07 -8.77
N VAL A 144 -21.89 -18.77 -8.62
CA VAL A 144 -20.77 -18.24 -7.83
C VAL A 144 -21.02 -18.41 -6.32
N GLY A 145 -22.28 -18.48 -5.88
CA GLY A 145 -22.67 -18.59 -4.46
C GLY A 145 -22.75 -17.25 -3.74
N VAL A 146 -23.19 -16.19 -4.43
CA VAL A 146 -23.35 -14.85 -3.82
C VAL A 146 -24.74 -14.73 -3.17
N SER A 147 -24.78 -14.39 -1.88
CA SER A 147 -26.02 -14.33 -1.09
C SER A 147 -27.04 -13.27 -1.54
N ARG A 148 -26.61 -12.23 -2.26
CA ARG A 148 -27.47 -11.19 -2.84
C ARG A 148 -27.00 -10.86 -4.24
N THR A 149 -27.90 -10.96 -5.21
CA THR A 149 -27.64 -10.58 -6.61
C THR A 149 -27.32 -9.08 -6.69
N PRO A 150 -26.10 -8.69 -7.08
CA PRO A 150 -25.75 -7.28 -7.22
C PRO A 150 -26.48 -6.67 -8.41
N ARG A 151 -26.60 -5.34 -8.44
CA ARG A 151 -27.16 -4.63 -9.61
C ARG A 151 -26.06 -4.39 -10.64
N VAL A 152 -26.38 -4.53 -11.92
CA VAL A 152 -25.44 -4.22 -13.02
C VAL A 152 -25.75 -2.86 -13.61
N PHE A 153 -24.71 -2.06 -13.79
CA PHE A 153 -24.75 -0.75 -14.42
C PHE A 153 -23.79 -0.71 -15.60
N VAL A 154 -24.16 0.06 -16.61
CA VAL A 154 -23.35 0.30 -17.79
C VAL A 154 -22.68 1.66 -17.67
N ILE A 155 -21.36 1.70 -17.84
CA ILE A 155 -20.59 2.94 -17.88
C ILE A 155 -20.15 3.25 -19.32
N PRO A 156 -20.06 4.53 -19.71
CA PRO A 156 -19.74 4.89 -21.09
C PRO A 156 -18.31 4.48 -21.48
N ARG A 157 -17.36 4.59 -20.55
CA ARG A 157 -15.94 4.26 -20.71
C ARG A 157 -15.38 3.79 -19.36
N GLY A 158 -14.27 3.04 -19.38
CA GLY A 158 -13.57 2.59 -18.18
C GLY A 158 -13.18 1.13 -18.23
N ALA A 159 -12.66 0.63 -17.11
CA ALA A 159 -12.62 -0.80 -16.83
C ALA A 159 -13.86 -1.24 -16.07
N PRO A 160 -14.22 -2.53 -16.13
CA PRO A 160 -15.18 -3.08 -15.20
C PRO A 160 -14.70 -2.94 -13.74
N PHE A 161 -15.64 -2.68 -12.83
CA PHE A 161 -15.34 -2.64 -11.41
C PHE A 161 -16.58 -2.89 -10.53
N LEU A 162 -16.33 -3.37 -9.32
CA LEU A 162 -17.30 -3.42 -8.21
C LEU A 162 -17.33 -2.13 -7.39
N ALA A 163 -18.52 -1.74 -6.95
CA ALA A 163 -18.65 -0.65 -5.99
C ALA A 163 -19.82 -0.83 -5.01
N GLY A 164 -19.66 -0.24 -3.81
CA GLY A 164 -20.71 -0.16 -2.78
C GLY A 164 -20.62 -1.25 -1.73
N ILE A 165 -20.39 -0.85 -0.47
CA ILE A 165 -20.21 -1.77 0.67
C ILE A 165 -21.54 -2.45 1.04
N LEU A 166 -22.60 -1.65 1.23
CA LEU A 166 -23.94 -2.12 1.63
C LEU A 166 -24.83 -2.46 0.41
N LYS A 167 -24.77 -1.64 -0.63
CA LYS A 167 -25.50 -1.83 -1.90
C LYS A 167 -24.50 -2.12 -3.02
N ARG A 168 -24.14 -3.39 -3.13
CA ARG A 168 -23.13 -3.89 -4.08
C ARG A 168 -23.64 -3.76 -5.52
N ALA A 169 -22.83 -3.18 -6.39
CA ALA A 169 -23.12 -2.96 -7.79
C ALA A 169 -21.90 -3.25 -8.66
N ILE A 170 -22.14 -3.86 -9.83
CA ILE A 170 -21.15 -4.14 -10.86
C ILE A 170 -21.30 -3.08 -11.95
N TYR A 171 -20.20 -2.44 -12.33
CA TYR A 171 -20.16 -1.46 -13.42
C TYR A 171 -19.39 -2.07 -14.58
N VAL A 172 -20.01 -2.15 -15.76
CA VAL A 172 -19.43 -2.73 -16.98
C VAL A 172 -19.38 -1.69 -18.10
N PRO A 173 -18.23 -1.52 -18.78
CA PRO A 173 -18.12 -0.64 -19.94
C PRO A 173 -19.05 -1.04 -21.09
N ALA A 174 -19.71 -0.05 -21.70
CA ALA A 174 -20.59 -0.25 -22.86
C ALA A 174 -19.89 -0.93 -24.06
N ALA A 175 -18.57 -0.73 -24.21
CA ALA A 175 -17.79 -1.39 -25.25
C ALA A 175 -17.68 -2.91 -25.06
N LEU A 176 -17.61 -3.40 -23.82
CA LEU A 176 -17.53 -4.84 -23.53
C LEU A 176 -18.87 -5.55 -23.69
N ILE A 177 -19.95 -4.82 -23.48
CA ILE A 177 -21.32 -5.29 -23.74
C ILE A 177 -21.53 -5.53 -25.23
N ARG A 178 -21.02 -4.64 -26.09
CA ARG A 178 -21.12 -4.77 -27.55
C ARG A 178 -20.18 -5.84 -28.14
N GLY A 179 -19.03 -6.08 -27.51
CA GLY A 179 -17.99 -6.99 -28.01
C GLY A 179 -18.12 -8.46 -27.60
N GLY A 180 -19.24 -8.89 -27.00
CA GLY A 180 -19.51 -10.31 -26.73
C GLY A 180 -18.78 -10.95 -25.53
N GLY A 181 -18.10 -10.17 -24.67
CA GLY A 181 -17.36 -10.68 -23.50
C GLY A 181 -17.89 -10.21 -22.15
N ALA A 182 -19.12 -9.68 -22.11
CA ALA A 182 -19.67 -9.10 -20.89
C ALA A 182 -20.04 -10.14 -19.83
N SER A 183 -20.36 -11.37 -20.23
CA SER A 183 -20.75 -12.44 -19.29
C SER A 183 -19.55 -12.89 -18.46
N GLU A 184 -18.41 -13.15 -19.08
CA GLU A 184 -17.21 -13.58 -18.37
C GLU A 184 -16.65 -12.46 -17.48
N VAL A 185 -16.76 -11.20 -17.92
CA VAL A 185 -16.43 -10.04 -17.09
C VAL A 185 -17.36 -9.95 -15.87
N VAL A 186 -18.66 -10.18 -16.04
CA VAL A 186 -19.60 -10.18 -14.91
C VAL A 186 -19.29 -11.32 -13.94
N VAL A 187 -18.97 -12.52 -14.42
CA VAL A 187 -18.56 -13.65 -13.57
C VAL A 187 -17.27 -13.30 -12.82
N HIS A 188 -16.28 -12.72 -13.49
CA HIS A 188 -15.04 -12.24 -12.86
C HIS A 188 -15.31 -11.26 -11.71
N GLU A 189 -16.18 -10.26 -11.93
CA GLU A 189 -16.56 -9.31 -10.88
C GLU A 189 -17.38 -9.99 -9.77
N LEU A 190 -18.24 -10.96 -10.07
CA LEU A 190 -18.97 -11.72 -9.06
C LEU A 190 -18.03 -12.55 -8.17
N VAL A 191 -16.98 -13.13 -8.74
CA VAL A 191 -15.96 -13.85 -7.97
C VAL A 191 -15.21 -12.92 -7.02
N HIS A 192 -14.84 -11.70 -7.45
CA HIS A 192 -14.31 -10.68 -6.53
C HIS A 192 -15.27 -10.38 -5.38
N LEU A 193 -16.58 -10.36 -5.65
CA LEU A 193 -17.60 -10.09 -4.65
C LEU A 193 -17.71 -11.23 -3.61
N LYS A 194 -17.73 -12.49 -4.07
CA LYS A 194 -17.74 -13.69 -3.21
C LYS A 194 -16.54 -13.72 -2.27
N ARG A 195 -15.37 -13.39 -2.79
CA ARG A 195 -14.09 -13.42 -2.05
C ARG A 195 -13.93 -12.26 -1.06
N GLY A 196 -14.83 -11.28 -1.08
CA GLY A 196 -14.76 -10.12 -0.20
C GLY A 196 -13.64 -9.14 -0.60
N ASP A 197 -13.19 -9.17 -1.85
CA ASP A 197 -12.09 -8.32 -2.30
C ASP A 197 -12.45 -6.83 -2.17
N LEU A 198 -13.72 -6.46 -2.25
CA LEU A 198 -14.19 -5.08 -2.04
C LEU A 198 -13.73 -4.47 -0.70
N ILE A 199 -13.54 -5.29 0.33
CA ILE A 199 -13.04 -4.86 1.66
C ILE A 199 -11.53 -5.08 1.76
N ALA A 200 -11.03 -6.21 1.25
CA ALA A 200 -9.61 -6.53 1.32
C ALA A 200 -8.73 -5.54 0.53
N ARG A 201 -9.14 -5.11 -0.69
CA ARG A 201 -8.32 -4.19 -1.50
C ARG A 201 -8.08 -2.85 -0.80
N PRO A 202 -9.09 -2.16 -0.24
CA PRO A 202 -8.86 -0.93 0.52
C PRO A 202 -7.96 -1.13 1.74
N LEU A 203 -8.14 -2.21 2.51
CA LEU A 203 -7.31 -2.47 3.69
C LEU A 203 -5.84 -2.72 3.32
N GLU A 204 -5.58 -3.58 2.34
CA GLU A 204 -4.23 -3.87 1.84
C GLU A 204 -3.57 -2.60 1.25
N ARG A 205 -4.36 -1.67 0.71
CA ARG A 205 -3.90 -0.37 0.25
C ARG A 205 -3.54 0.57 1.39
N ILE A 206 -4.36 0.64 2.45
CA ILE A 206 -4.07 1.46 3.64
C ILE A 206 -2.70 1.09 4.21
N VAL A 207 -2.39 -0.21 4.30
CA VAL A 207 -1.07 -0.67 4.75
C VAL A 207 0.05 -0.09 3.89
N ALA A 208 -0.05 -0.18 2.56
CA ALA A 208 0.98 0.37 1.67
C ALA A 208 1.07 1.91 1.73
N ASP A 209 -0.04 2.61 1.95
CA ASP A 209 -0.08 4.07 2.10
C ASP A 209 0.48 4.52 3.47
N LEU A 210 0.35 3.71 4.53
CA LEU A 210 1.06 3.93 5.80
C LEU A 210 2.58 3.90 5.57
N PHE A 211 3.04 2.94 4.77
CA PHE A 211 4.44 2.76 4.40
C PHE A 211 4.81 3.39 3.05
N TRP A 212 4.21 4.54 2.71
CA TRP A 212 4.33 5.11 1.37
C TRP A 212 5.77 5.41 0.94
N PHE A 213 6.67 5.63 1.89
CA PHE A 213 8.09 5.89 1.67
C PHE A 213 8.91 4.61 1.43
N SER A 214 8.35 3.43 1.68
CA SER A 214 9.03 2.14 1.44
C SER A 214 8.73 1.60 0.04
N PRO A 215 9.74 1.47 -0.85
CA PRO A 215 9.55 0.84 -2.17
C PRO A 215 9.13 -0.64 -2.05
N PHE A 216 9.52 -1.33 -0.98
CA PHE A 216 9.18 -2.73 -0.74
C PHE A 216 7.70 -2.92 -0.40
N ALA A 217 7.10 -1.98 0.35
CA ALA A 217 5.67 -1.96 0.60
C ALA A 217 4.88 -1.84 -0.73
N TRP A 218 5.36 -1.00 -1.66
CA TRP A 218 4.79 -0.88 -3.01
C TRP A 218 4.92 -2.17 -3.82
N TRP A 219 6.04 -2.89 -3.72
CA TRP A 219 6.22 -4.17 -4.37
C TRP A 219 5.32 -5.27 -3.78
N ILE A 220 5.21 -5.36 -2.45
CA ILE A 220 4.29 -6.28 -1.76
C ILE A 220 2.84 -6.03 -2.22
N ARG A 221 2.37 -4.78 -2.17
CA ARG A 221 1.04 -4.41 -2.70
C ARG A 221 0.88 -4.83 -4.15
N GLY A 222 1.92 -4.61 -4.94
CA GLY A 222 1.96 -5.04 -6.31
C GLY A 222 1.74 -6.55 -6.48
N GLN A 223 2.44 -7.36 -5.71
CA GLN A 223 2.27 -8.81 -5.75
C GLN A 223 0.86 -9.21 -5.33
N LEU A 224 0.32 -8.61 -4.26
CA LEU A 224 -1.08 -8.81 -3.83
C LEU A 224 -2.09 -8.54 -4.95
N ASP A 225 -1.96 -7.40 -5.63
CA ASP A 225 -2.85 -7.05 -6.73
C ASP A 225 -2.76 -8.06 -7.89
N PHE A 226 -1.56 -8.56 -8.20
CA PHE A 226 -1.39 -9.56 -9.26
C PHE A 226 -2.01 -10.91 -8.88
N TRP A 227 -1.66 -11.44 -7.72
CA TRP A 227 -2.13 -12.77 -7.30
C TRP A 227 -3.63 -12.79 -7.01
N ARG A 228 -4.20 -11.67 -6.54
CA ARG A 228 -5.66 -11.54 -6.39
C ARG A 228 -6.39 -11.74 -7.71
N GLU A 229 -5.91 -11.09 -8.76
CA GLU A 229 -6.46 -11.20 -10.11
C GLU A 229 -6.25 -12.61 -10.68
N ALA A 230 -5.07 -13.19 -10.47
CA ALA A 230 -4.78 -14.55 -10.93
C ALA A 230 -5.68 -15.62 -10.28
N VAL A 231 -6.03 -15.47 -8.99
CA VAL A 231 -6.99 -16.38 -8.33
C VAL A 231 -8.39 -16.20 -8.90
N VAL A 232 -8.79 -14.97 -9.20
CA VAL A 232 -10.12 -14.72 -9.80
C VAL A 232 -10.16 -15.24 -11.23
N ASP A 233 -9.08 -15.12 -11.99
CA ASP A 233 -8.99 -15.70 -13.34
C ASP A 233 -9.20 -17.22 -13.31
N GLU A 234 -8.57 -17.92 -12.37
CA GLU A 234 -8.70 -19.36 -12.18
C GLU A 234 -10.14 -19.76 -11.84
N GLU A 235 -10.76 -19.12 -10.84
CA GLU A 235 -12.15 -19.40 -10.46
C GLU A 235 -13.17 -18.99 -11.54
N THR A 236 -12.87 -17.96 -12.33
CA THR A 236 -13.75 -17.54 -13.44
C THR A 236 -13.76 -18.60 -14.55
N VAL A 237 -12.58 -19.12 -14.92
CA VAL A 237 -12.47 -20.17 -15.94
C VAL A 237 -13.10 -21.49 -15.47
N GLU A 238 -12.97 -21.83 -14.19
CA GLU A 238 -13.66 -23.00 -13.61
C GLU A 238 -15.19 -22.90 -13.76
N LEU A 239 -15.76 -21.69 -13.73
CA LEU A 239 -17.20 -21.46 -13.87
C LEU A 239 -17.65 -21.33 -15.32
N THR A 240 -16.86 -20.70 -16.20
CA THR A 240 -17.23 -20.46 -17.60
C THR A 240 -16.87 -21.63 -18.51
N GLY A 241 -15.92 -22.49 -18.13
CA GLY A 241 -15.51 -23.68 -18.87
C GLY A 241 -14.66 -23.44 -20.12
N ASP A 242 -14.42 -22.19 -20.51
CA ASP A 242 -13.62 -21.83 -21.70
C ASP A 242 -12.48 -20.84 -21.34
N PRO A 243 -11.25 -21.33 -21.14
CA PRO A 243 -10.07 -20.49 -20.85
C PRO A 243 -9.70 -19.55 -22.00
N ILE A 244 -9.94 -19.95 -23.25
CA ILE A 244 -9.53 -19.19 -24.44
C ILE A 244 -10.52 -18.04 -24.69
N ALA A 245 -11.83 -18.30 -24.61
CA ALA A 245 -12.84 -17.25 -24.67
C ALA A 245 -12.60 -16.21 -23.56
N TYR A 246 -12.33 -16.68 -22.33
CA TYR A 246 -12.03 -15.79 -21.22
C TYR A 246 -10.76 -14.95 -21.45
N ALA A 247 -9.67 -15.54 -21.98
CA ALA A 247 -8.44 -14.81 -22.30
C ALA A 247 -8.67 -13.72 -23.38
N ARG A 248 -9.51 -13.99 -24.38
CA ARG A 248 -9.93 -12.99 -25.39
C ARG A 248 -10.71 -11.86 -24.73
N THR A 249 -11.64 -12.18 -23.84
CA THR A 249 -12.41 -11.20 -23.07
C THR A 249 -11.51 -10.32 -22.21
N LEU A 250 -10.53 -10.89 -21.49
CA LEU A 250 -9.55 -10.13 -20.72
C LEU A 250 -8.72 -9.18 -21.60
N THR A 251 -8.32 -9.65 -22.78
CA THR A 251 -7.57 -8.83 -23.75
C THR A 251 -8.42 -7.70 -24.30
N SER A 252 -9.70 -7.96 -24.60
CA SER A 252 -10.68 -6.95 -25.03
C SER A 252 -10.92 -5.91 -23.95
N ALA A 253 -11.13 -6.34 -22.70
CA ALA A 253 -11.30 -5.46 -21.55
C ALA A 253 -10.08 -4.57 -21.31
N ALA A 254 -8.87 -5.12 -21.44
CA ALA A 254 -7.64 -4.35 -21.34
C ALA A 254 -7.46 -3.34 -22.48
N ARG A 255 -7.93 -3.64 -23.71
CA ARG A 255 -7.93 -2.68 -24.83
C ARG A 255 -8.89 -1.52 -24.57
N VAL A 256 -10.12 -1.81 -24.16
CA VAL A 256 -11.14 -0.80 -23.82
C VAL A 256 -10.65 0.11 -22.67
N SER A 257 -9.90 -0.43 -21.72
CA SER A 257 -9.43 0.30 -20.55
C SER A 257 -8.16 1.14 -20.79
N ARG A 258 -7.44 0.92 -21.92
CA ARG A 258 -6.14 1.59 -22.17
C ARG A 258 -6.26 3.11 -22.35
N ASP A 259 -7.35 3.57 -22.94
CA ASP A 259 -7.53 4.99 -23.28
C ASP A 259 -7.78 5.89 -22.06
N GLU A 260 -8.13 5.31 -20.91
CA GLU A 260 -8.37 6.04 -19.64
C GLU A 260 -7.30 5.81 -18.57
N ALA A 261 -6.22 5.08 -18.90
CA ALA A 261 -5.11 4.77 -18.00
C ALA A 261 -4.30 6.01 -17.53
N VAL A 262 -4.62 7.20 -18.05
CA VAL A 262 -3.95 8.49 -17.76
C VAL A 262 -4.50 9.15 -16.48
N LEU A 263 -5.56 8.62 -15.86
CA LEU A 263 -6.16 9.22 -14.67
C LEU A 263 -5.52 8.66 -13.38
N PRO A 264 -5.19 9.50 -12.36
CA PRO A 264 -4.71 9.08 -11.03
C PRO A 264 -5.71 8.22 -10.23
N VAL A 265 -6.88 7.86 -10.78
CA VAL A 265 -7.77 6.83 -10.21
C VAL A 265 -7.49 5.48 -10.87
N ALA A 266 -7.26 5.49 -12.19
CA ALA A 266 -6.88 4.32 -12.96
C ALA A 266 -5.46 3.85 -12.60
N ALA A 267 -4.52 4.75 -12.28
CA ALA A 267 -3.21 4.37 -11.71
C ALA A 267 -3.32 3.57 -10.39
N PHE A 268 -4.47 3.64 -9.71
CA PHE A 268 -4.74 2.97 -8.44
C PHE A 268 -5.77 1.82 -8.53
N ILE A 269 -6.42 1.61 -9.68
CA ILE A 269 -7.40 0.52 -9.90
C ILE A 269 -6.94 -0.42 -11.04
N LEU A 270 -6.17 0.08 -12.01
CA LEU A 270 -5.74 -0.67 -13.19
C LEU A 270 -4.22 -0.61 -13.33
N ARG A 271 -3.60 -1.78 -13.25
CA ARG A 271 -2.16 -1.93 -13.15
C ARG A 271 -1.51 -2.14 -14.53
N LYS A 272 -0.25 -1.65 -14.66
CA LYS A 272 0.70 -1.64 -15.80
C LYS A 272 0.51 -2.73 -16.88
N LYS A 273 0.80 -2.35 -18.13
CA LYS A 273 0.89 -3.19 -19.36
C LYS A 273 1.52 -4.59 -19.18
N GLY A 274 2.43 -4.79 -18.22
CA GLY A 274 3.13 -6.07 -17.98
C GLY A 274 2.30 -7.15 -17.28
N ASN A 275 1.27 -6.79 -16.49
CA ASN A 275 0.52 -7.77 -15.70
C ASN A 275 -0.41 -8.63 -16.55
N LEU A 276 -0.96 -8.10 -17.64
CA LEU A 276 -1.84 -8.84 -18.53
C LEU A 276 -1.12 -10.03 -19.17
N LYS A 277 0.11 -9.82 -19.68
CA LYS A 277 0.94 -10.89 -20.24
C LYS A 277 1.17 -12.00 -19.22
N MET A 278 1.50 -11.61 -17.98
CA MET A 278 1.78 -12.57 -16.90
C MET A 278 0.51 -13.33 -16.46
N ARG A 279 -0.66 -12.66 -16.42
CA ARG A 279 -1.96 -13.29 -16.16
C ARG A 279 -2.36 -14.27 -17.27
N LEU A 280 -2.26 -13.86 -18.54
CA LEU A 280 -2.53 -14.75 -19.68
C LEU A 280 -1.60 -15.97 -19.67
N ASN A 281 -0.31 -15.78 -19.37
CA ASN A 281 0.63 -16.89 -19.25
C ASN A 281 0.23 -17.83 -18.10
N GLN A 282 -0.16 -17.29 -16.94
CA GLN A 282 -0.65 -18.09 -15.81
C GLN A 282 -1.98 -18.80 -16.09
N LEU A 283 -2.78 -18.30 -17.03
CA LEU A 283 -4.08 -18.87 -17.38
C LEU A 283 -3.97 -19.97 -18.45
N LEU A 284 -3.13 -19.74 -19.46
CA LEU A 284 -3.03 -20.60 -20.65
C LEU A 284 -1.97 -21.68 -20.53
N THR A 285 -1.08 -21.60 -19.53
CA THR A 285 -0.09 -22.65 -19.29
C THR A 285 -0.63 -23.62 -18.23
N GLU A 286 -0.71 -24.91 -18.56
CA GLU A 286 -1.05 -25.94 -17.57
C GLU A 286 -0.04 -25.93 -16.41
N LYS A 287 -0.53 -25.95 -15.17
CA LYS A 287 0.33 -25.94 -13.98
C LYS A 287 0.36 -27.31 -13.30
N PRO A 288 1.50 -27.74 -12.77
CA PRO A 288 1.56 -28.92 -11.92
C PRO A 288 0.79 -28.69 -10.61
N ARG A 289 -0.02 -29.67 -10.19
CA ARG A 289 -0.72 -29.65 -8.89
C ARG A 289 0.31 -29.72 -7.74
N PRO A 290 0.32 -28.79 -6.79
CA PRO A 290 1.26 -28.85 -5.67
C PRO A 290 0.87 -29.98 -4.71
N ARG A 291 1.79 -30.93 -4.52
CA ARG A 291 1.70 -32.01 -3.53
C ARG A 291 1.97 -31.44 -2.13
N ARG A 292 1.02 -31.64 -1.20
CA ARG A 292 1.08 -31.46 0.27
C ARG A 292 2.07 -30.38 0.77
N MET A 293 1.56 -29.18 0.99
CA MET A 293 2.39 -28.04 1.43
C MET A 293 1.88 -27.36 2.71
N GLY A 294 1.32 -28.14 3.64
CA GLY A 294 1.00 -27.69 5.00
C GLY A 294 2.20 -27.13 5.77
N LEU A 295 3.43 -27.43 5.33
CA LEU A 295 4.67 -26.90 5.90
C LEU A 295 5.00 -25.43 5.53
N VAL A 296 4.44 -24.87 4.46
CA VAL A 296 4.84 -23.52 3.99
C VAL A 296 4.12 -22.39 4.72
N LEU A 297 2.90 -22.64 5.24
CA LEU A 297 2.25 -21.71 6.16
C LEU A 297 2.99 -21.60 7.49
N ALA A 298 3.53 -22.72 7.99
CA ALA A 298 4.32 -22.75 9.22
C ALA A 298 5.69 -22.05 9.04
N ALA A 299 6.36 -22.24 7.89
CA ALA A 299 7.66 -21.60 7.62
C ALA A 299 7.57 -20.07 7.42
N ALA A 300 6.47 -19.55 6.87
CA ALA A 300 6.28 -18.10 6.71
C ALA A 300 5.99 -17.38 8.04
N LEU A 301 5.32 -18.05 8.98
CA LEU A 301 5.07 -17.54 10.34
C LEU A 301 6.30 -17.70 11.26
N MET A 302 7.07 -18.78 11.10
CA MET A 302 8.24 -19.09 11.93
C MET A 302 9.48 -18.23 11.63
N CYS A 303 9.56 -17.55 10.47
CA CYS A 303 10.66 -16.62 10.18
C CYS A 303 10.34 -15.15 10.52
N ALA A 304 9.07 -14.79 10.73
CA ALA A 304 8.67 -13.43 11.10
C ALA A 304 8.76 -13.19 12.62
N ALA A 305 8.50 -14.20 13.44
CA ALA A 305 8.51 -14.06 14.89
C ALA A 305 9.93 -13.87 15.49
N PRO A 306 10.98 -14.62 15.10
CA PRO A 306 12.31 -14.44 15.68
C PRO A 306 12.98 -13.13 15.23
N LEU A 307 12.69 -12.67 14.00
CA LEU A 307 13.23 -11.41 13.49
C LEU A 307 12.46 -10.20 14.03
N ALA A 308 11.15 -10.31 14.28
CA ALA A 308 10.37 -9.29 14.98
C ALA A 308 10.69 -9.24 16.49
N LEU A 309 11.01 -10.39 17.11
CA LEU A 309 11.51 -10.45 18.51
C LEU A 309 12.94 -9.93 18.62
N ALA A 310 13.85 -10.30 17.71
CA ALA A 310 15.20 -9.76 17.64
C ALA A 310 15.21 -8.26 17.30
N GLN A 311 14.24 -7.79 16.50
CA GLN A 311 14.04 -6.35 16.26
C GLN A 311 13.35 -5.63 17.42
N GLY A 312 12.45 -6.29 18.14
CA GLY A 312 11.97 -5.81 19.43
C GLY A 312 13.10 -5.66 20.44
N MET A 313 14.10 -6.55 20.39
CA MET A 313 15.34 -6.45 21.17
C MET A 313 16.35 -5.43 20.62
N LEU A 314 16.34 -5.07 19.34
CA LEU A 314 17.16 -3.97 18.79
C LEU A 314 16.51 -2.59 19.00
N ILE A 315 15.18 -2.50 18.96
CA ILE A 315 14.42 -1.29 19.34
C ILE A 315 14.52 -1.07 20.86
N LYS A 316 14.56 -2.15 21.67
CA LYS A 316 14.89 -2.09 23.10
C LYS A 316 16.39 -2.04 23.41
N GLY A 317 17.25 -2.43 22.49
CA GLY A 317 18.71 -2.26 22.62
C GLY A 317 19.13 -0.80 22.43
N ALA A 318 18.32 -0.01 21.72
CA ALA A 318 18.46 1.44 21.57
C ALA A 318 17.51 2.26 22.45
N ALA A 319 16.66 1.59 23.24
CA ALA A 319 15.83 2.17 24.28
C ALA A 319 16.06 1.35 25.54
N ALA A 320 17.15 1.71 26.21
CA ALA A 320 17.45 1.36 27.59
C ALA A 320 16.22 0.91 28.39
N ALA A 321 16.33 -0.25 29.04
CA ALA A 321 15.45 -0.60 30.13
C ALA A 321 15.32 0.61 31.07
N PRO A 322 14.12 1.16 31.31
CA PRO A 322 13.96 2.21 32.29
C PRO A 322 14.06 1.56 33.67
N GLY A 323 15.13 1.92 34.39
CA GLY A 323 15.27 1.63 35.81
C GLY A 323 16.14 0.43 36.20
N GLU A 324 17.00 -0.09 35.32
CA GLU A 324 18.17 -0.79 35.86
C GLU A 324 19.10 0.26 36.44
N THR A 325 19.15 0.34 37.77
CA THR A 325 20.25 0.98 38.49
C THR A 325 21.55 0.49 37.87
N LEU A 326 22.25 1.41 37.20
CA LEU A 326 23.52 1.15 36.54
C LEU A 326 24.51 0.71 37.62
N PHE A 327 24.86 -0.57 37.64
CA PHE A 327 25.71 -1.15 38.67
C PHE A 327 27.11 -1.36 38.11
N TYR A 328 28.08 -0.63 38.65
CA TYR A 328 29.48 -0.82 38.36
C TYR A 328 30.05 -1.83 39.35
N SER A 329 30.69 -2.89 38.86
CA SER A 329 31.20 -3.98 39.70
C SER A 329 32.70 -4.25 39.50
N HIS A 330 33.35 -3.48 38.61
CA HIS A 330 34.78 -3.57 38.38
C HIS A 330 35.37 -2.17 38.16
N ALA A 331 36.63 -1.97 38.55
CA ALA A 331 37.34 -0.73 38.27
C ALA A 331 37.78 -0.65 36.80
N VAL A 332 37.96 0.56 36.28
CA VAL A 332 38.42 0.74 34.88
C VAL A 332 39.91 0.38 34.71
N LEU A 333 40.71 0.54 35.76
CA LEU A 333 42.13 0.18 35.85
C LEU A 333 42.45 -0.43 37.21
N ASP A 334 43.46 -1.29 37.31
CA ASP A 334 43.89 -1.79 38.62
C ASP A 334 44.60 -0.70 39.44
N LYS A 335 45.44 0.10 38.78
CA LYS A 335 46.24 1.16 39.42
C LYS A 335 46.34 2.37 38.51
N ALA A 336 46.00 3.53 39.02
CA ALA A 336 46.13 4.78 38.27
C ALA A 336 46.39 5.99 39.18
N ARG A 337 46.91 7.04 38.57
CA ARG A 337 47.00 8.37 39.19
C ARG A 337 46.11 9.34 38.41
N LEU A 338 45.13 9.95 39.09
CA LEU A 338 44.30 10.99 38.49
C LEU A 338 45.15 12.24 38.23
N THR A 339 45.35 12.56 36.95
CA THR A 339 46.15 13.72 36.52
C THR A 339 45.27 14.90 36.12
N SER A 340 44.04 14.65 35.64
CA SER A 340 43.11 15.71 35.30
C SER A 340 41.66 15.31 35.61
N ALA A 341 40.96 16.16 36.37
CA ALA A 341 39.54 15.99 36.66
C ALA A 341 38.66 16.54 35.51
N PHE A 342 37.38 16.19 35.56
CA PHE A 342 36.34 16.76 34.71
C PHE A 342 36.13 18.27 34.98
N GLY A 343 35.73 19.03 33.97
CA GLY A 343 35.33 20.44 34.11
C GLY A 343 36.25 21.47 33.44
N MET A 344 35.99 22.75 33.70
CA MET A 344 36.71 23.86 33.05
C MET A 344 38.14 23.98 33.59
N ARG A 345 39.13 23.75 32.72
CA ARG A 345 40.55 23.84 33.07
C ARG A 345 41.36 24.62 32.05
N LYS A 346 42.54 25.08 32.44
CA LYS A 346 43.52 25.67 31.52
C LYS A 346 44.15 24.54 30.69
N HIS A 347 44.02 24.61 29.36
CA HIS A 347 44.48 23.56 28.45
C HIS A 347 46.03 23.47 28.48
N PRO A 348 46.63 22.27 28.63
CA PRO A 348 48.06 22.13 28.88
C PRO A 348 48.95 22.61 27.73
N THR A 349 48.47 22.50 26.49
CA THR A 349 49.24 22.83 25.29
C THR A 349 48.91 24.20 24.69
N THR A 350 47.78 24.82 25.05
CA THR A 350 47.35 26.12 24.47
C THR A 350 47.16 27.23 25.50
N GLY A 351 47.06 26.91 26.80
CA GLY A 351 46.94 27.91 27.87
C GLY A 351 45.55 28.55 28.02
N GLU A 352 44.56 28.18 27.21
CA GLU A 352 43.19 28.70 27.25
C GLU A 352 42.29 27.91 28.21
N LYS A 353 41.23 28.52 28.78
CA LYS A 353 40.24 27.79 29.57
C LYS A 353 39.36 26.94 28.64
N LYS A 354 39.50 25.61 28.70
CA LYS A 354 38.76 24.63 27.91
C LYS A 354 38.04 23.63 28.82
N MET A 355 36.83 23.26 28.44
CA MET A 355 36.06 22.21 29.12
C MET A 355 36.73 20.86 28.90
N HIS A 356 37.02 20.15 29.99
CA HIS A 356 37.43 18.76 29.95
C HIS A 356 36.22 17.85 30.14
N SER A 357 35.92 17.04 29.13
CA SER A 357 34.71 16.21 29.04
C SER A 357 34.81 14.86 29.74
N GLY A 358 35.93 14.58 30.41
CA GLY A 358 36.18 13.34 31.14
C GLY A 358 37.26 13.50 32.21
N VAL A 359 37.85 12.37 32.62
CA VAL A 359 39.00 12.30 33.54
C VAL A 359 40.21 11.68 32.85
N ASP A 360 41.40 12.14 33.20
CA ASP A 360 42.67 11.59 32.72
C ASP A 360 43.33 10.78 33.85
N LEU A 361 43.53 9.48 33.60
CA LEU A 361 44.09 8.50 34.53
C LEU A 361 45.46 8.05 34.02
N ALA A 362 46.54 8.54 34.61
CA ALA A 362 47.90 8.13 34.24
C ALA A 362 48.21 6.72 34.77
N ALA A 363 48.67 5.86 33.86
CA ALA A 363 49.12 4.50 34.12
C ALA A 363 50.19 4.13 33.08
N GLU A 364 50.94 3.04 33.32
CA GLU A 364 51.98 2.60 32.39
C GLU A 364 51.37 2.20 31.04
N GLU A 365 52.06 2.51 29.94
CA GLU A 365 51.63 2.08 28.60
C GLU A 365 51.55 0.55 28.54
N GLY A 366 50.46 0.03 27.99
CA GLY A 366 50.16 -1.40 27.96
C GLY A 366 49.34 -1.92 29.15
N THR A 367 49.08 -1.10 30.18
CA THR A 367 48.20 -1.48 31.30
C THR A 367 46.81 -1.88 30.77
N PRO A 368 46.26 -3.06 31.14
CA PRO A 368 44.93 -3.46 30.72
C PRO A 368 43.85 -2.48 31.17
N VAL A 369 42.90 -2.18 30.29
CA VAL A 369 41.71 -1.37 30.56
C VAL A 369 40.50 -2.29 30.60
N TYR A 370 39.69 -2.17 31.64
CA TYR A 370 38.58 -3.07 31.90
C TYR A 370 37.22 -2.40 31.66
N ALA A 371 36.23 -3.19 31.26
CA ALA A 371 34.83 -2.77 31.30
C ALA A 371 34.35 -2.72 32.77
N PRO A 372 33.81 -1.59 33.26
CA PRO A 372 33.38 -1.47 34.66
C PRO A 372 31.98 -2.06 34.93
N THR A 373 31.22 -2.35 33.89
CA THR A 373 29.86 -2.90 33.93
C THR A 373 29.55 -3.69 32.65
N ASP A 374 28.43 -4.40 32.60
CA ASP A 374 27.97 -5.07 31.37
C ASP A 374 27.68 -4.03 30.27
N GLY A 375 28.08 -4.32 29.04
CA GLY A 375 27.91 -3.37 27.94
C GLY A 375 28.08 -3.96 26.55
N VAL A 376 27.73 -3.17 25.54
CA VAL A 376 27.95 -3.50 24.12
C VAL A 376 28.91 -2.49 23.51
N VAL A 377 29.95 -2.99 22.84
CA VAL A 377 30.92 -2.15 22.11
C VAL A 377 30.24 -1.52 20.89
N THR A 378 30.17 -0.20 20.84
CA THR A 378 29.54 0.54 19.73
C THR A 378 30.57 1.13 18.77
N VAL A 379 31.77 1.41 19.26
CA VAL A 379 32.89 1.96 18.49
C VAL A 379 34.19 1.35 19.02
N ALA A 380 35.06 0.97 18.10
CA ALA A 380 36.40 0.43 18.37
C ALA A 380 37.28 0.78 17.16
N GLU A 381 37.84 1.99 17.14
CA GLU A 381 38.59 2.51 15.99
C GLU A 381 39.62 3.58 16.38
N MET A 382 40.51 3.92 15.44
CA MET A 382 41.46 5.03 15.59
C MET A 382 40.77 6.37 15.31
N SER A 383 40.83 7.29 16.28
CA SER A 383 40.25 8.64 16.23
C SER A 383 41.33 9.72 16.35
N LYS A 384 41.22 10.78 15.56
CA LYS A 384 42.26 11.82 15.45
C LYS A 384 42.65 12.47 16.79
N GLY A 385 41.66 12.78 17.65
CA GLY A 385 41.88 13.43 18.95
C GLY A 385 42.02 12.44 20.09
N TYR A 386 41.19 11.38 20.07
CA TYR A 386 41.12 10.37 21.11
C TYR A 386 42.12 9.23 20.93
N GLY A 387 42.90 9.18 19.84
CA GLY A 387 43.71 8.00 19.51
C GLY A 387 42.82 6.78 19.29
N ASN A 388 43.31 5.59 19.60
CA ASN A 388 42.48 4.40 19.67
C ASN A 388 41.39 4.60 20.73
N LEU A 389 40.14 4.46 20.29
CA LEU A 389 38.95 4.77 21.06
C LEU A 389 38.04 3.54 21.10
N VAL A 390 37.62 3.19 22.30
CA VAL A 390 36.52 2.24 22.55
C VAL A 390 35.33 2.98 23.15
N GLN A 391 34.12 2.69 22.68
CA GLN A 391 32.87 3.18 23.27
C GLN A 391 31.99 2.00 23.70
N LEU A 392 31.51 2.03 24.94
CA LEU A 392 30.59 1.04 25.50
C LEU A 392 29.23 1.69 25.75
N MET A 393 28.16 1.07 25.29
CA MET A 393 26.79 1.42 25.68
C MET A 393 26.38 0.56 26.88
N VAL A 394 26.03 1.19 28.00
CA VAL A 394 25.88 0.55 29.32
C VAL A 394 24.53 0.89 29.97
N GLY A 395 23.44 0.48 29.35
CA GLY A 395 22.08 0.80 29.82
C GLY A 395 21.74 2.30 29.78
N GLY A 396 20.49 2.67 30.09
CA GLY A 396 20.06 4.07 30.30
C GLY A 396 20.61 5.17 29.38
N GLU A 397 20.58 5.05 28.04
CA GLU A 397 21.20 6.01 27.08
C GLU A 397 22.62 6.49 27.51
N THR A 398 23.32 5.67 28.30
CA THR A 398 24.61 5.97 28.92
C THR A 398 25.72 5.32 28.11
N VAL A 399 26.74 6.12 27.81
CA VAL A 399 27.90 5.72 27.01
C VAL A 399 29.17 6.01 27.81
N LEU A 400 30.04 5.01 27.90
CA LEU A 400 31.38 5.14 28.44
C LEU A 400 32.38 5.21 27.29
N ARG A 401 33.35 6.10 27.37
CA ARG A 401 34.42 6.22 26.35
C ARG A 401 35.79 6.03 26.95
N PHE A 402 36.62 5.30 26.23
CA PHE A 402 37.99 4.95 26.62
C PHE A 402 38.92 5.39 25.49
N GLY A 403 39.61 6.52 25.69
CA GLY A 403 40.53 7.10 24.71
C GLY A 403 42.00 6.94 25.11
N GLN A 404 42.85 7.25 24.14
CA GLN A 404 44.31 7.21 24.15
C GLN A 404 44.90 5.80 24.21
N LEU A 405 44.14 4.76 23.83
CA LEU A 405 44.59 3.37 23.99
C LEU A 405 45.80 3.05 23.10
N SER A 406 46.71 2.18 23.55
CA SER A 406 47.82 1.67 22.71
C SER A 406 47.34 0.53 21.81
N ALA A 407 46.41 -0.29 22.31
CA ALA A 407 45.79 -1.40 21.60
C ALA A 407 44.28 -1.48 21.93
N ILE A 408 43.52 -1.98 20.96
CA ILE A 408 42.09 -2.29 21.10
C ILE A 408 41.97 -3.81 21.05
N ASP A 409 41.34 -4.41 22.07
CA ASP A 409 41.22 -5.86 22.21
C ASP A 409 39.78 -6.37 21.93
N VAL A 410 38.89 -5.50 21.45
CA VAL A 410 37.47 -5.77 21.15
C VAL A 410 37.02 -5.17 19.82
N GLU A 411 35.94 -5.71 19.24
CA GLU A 411 35.34 -5.24 17.99
C GLU A 411 33.92 -4.66 18.19
N PRO A 412 33.44 -3.77 17.30
CA PRO A 412 32.07 -3.26 17.39
C PRO A 412 31.05 -4.39 17.29
N GLY A 413 30.13 -4.45 18.27
CA GLY A 413 29.14 -5.51 18.40
C GLY A 413 29.45 -6.55 19.50
N ASP A 414 30.66 -6.54 20.05
CA ASP A 414 31.01 -7.41 21.17
C ASP A 414 30.21 -7.06 22.43
N VAL A 415 29.79 -8.10 23.15
CA VAL A 415 29.16 -7.98 24.47
C VAL A 415 30.22 -8.23 25.52
N VAL A 416 30.45 -7.25 26.39
CA VAL A 416 31.47 -7.29 27.44
C VAL A 416 30.83 -7.36 28.81
N LYS A 417 31.51 -8.05 29.72
CA LYS A 417 31.16 -8.21 31.14
C LYS A 417 32.09 -7.35 32.01
N PRO A 418 31.69 -7.02 33.25
CA PRO A 418 32.58 -6.36 34.19
C PRO A 418 33.90 -7.12 34.35
N GLY A 419 35.04 -6.45 34.19
CA GLY A 419 36.37 -7.05 34.28
C GLY A 419 36.91 -7.63 32.97
N ASP A 420 36.16 -7.60 31.87
CA ASP A 420 36.69 -7.95 30.55
C ASP A 420 37.69 -6.88 30.08
N VAL A 421 38.81 -7.31 29.51
CA VAL A 421 39.83 -6.41 28.93
C VAL A 421 39.33 -5.90 27.59
N ILE A 422 39.19 -4.58 27.47
CA ILE A 422 38.69 -3.91 26.25
C ILE A 422 39.82 -3.25 25.45
N GLY A 423 40.99 -3.09 26.05
CA GLY A 423 42.16 -2.52 25.41
C GLY A 423 43.26 -2.23 26.42
N LYS A 424 44.24 -1.44 26.00
CA LYS A 424 45.42 -1.13 26.83
C LYS A 424 45.70 0.36 26.86
N VAL A 425 46.12 0.87 28.02
CA VAL A 425 46.53 2.27 28.20
C VAL A 425 47.64 2.62 27.19
N GLY A 426 47.60 3.84 26.67
CA GLY A 426 48.60 4.32 25.71
C GLY A 426 48.63 5.83 25.59
N GLN A 427 49.06 6.29 24.43
CA GLN A 427 49.24 7.69 24.08
C GLN A 427 49.04 7.93 22.57
N SER A 428 48.14 7.16 21.95
CA SER A 428 47.99 7.11 20.48
C SER A 428 47.37 8.35 19.84
N GLY A 429 46.73 9.22 20.61
CA GLY A 429 46.10 10.46 20.15
C GLY A 429 46.85 11.72 20.58
N VAL A 430 46.10 12.78 20.91
CA VAL A 430 46.67 14.03 21.43
C VAL A 430 46.92 13.89 22.92
N ALA A 431 48.05 13.29 23.28
CA ALA A 431 48.45 13.01 24.66
C ALA A 431 49.85 13.57 24.96
N THR A 432 50.08 14.02 26.20
CA THR A 432 51.42 14.44 26.66
C THR A 432 52.22 13.31 27.30
N GLY A 433 51.61 12.14 27.48
CA GLY A 433 52.21 10.91 28.00
C GLY A 433 51.15 9.83 28.20
N PRO A 434 51.54 8.59 28.57
CA PRO A 434 50.61 7.48 28.73
C PRO A 434 49.52 7.72 29.78
N HIS A 435 48.26 7.68 29.36
CA HIS A 435 47.10 7.78 30.24
C HIS A 435 45.85 7.22 29.55
N LEU A 436 44.84 6.89 30.36
CA LEU A 436 43.48 6.64 29.88
C LEU A 436 42.66 7.93 30.00
N HIS A 437 42.04 8.34 28.90
CA HIS A 437 41.01 9.38 28.92
C HIS A 437 39.63 8.72 29.02
N PHE A 438 38.91 8.94 30.12
CA PHE A 438 37.64 8.28 30.41
C PHE A 438 36.48 9.29 30.50
N GLU A 439 35.42 9.07 29.71
CA GLU A 439 34.22 9.93 29.69
C GLU A 439 32.96 9.14 30.04
N VAL A 440 32.03 9.79 30.75
CA VAL A 440 30.66 9.31 30.96
C VAL A 440 29.70 10.26 30.26
N LEU A 441 28.87 9.72 29.36
CA LEU A 441 27.85 10.47 28.65
C LEU A 441 26.48 9.87 28.96
N ARG A 442 25.48 10.70 29.29
CA ARG A 442 24.08 10.28 29.46
C ARG A 442 23.17 11.22 28.68
N ASN A 443 22.34 10.66 27.80
CA ASN A 443 21.47 11.42 26.89
C ASN A 443 22.24 12.50 26.07
N GLY A 444 23.50 12.22 25.73
CA GLY A 444 24.37 13.14 24.97
C GLY A 444 25.04 14.26 25.78
N ASN A 445 24.79 14.36 27.09
CA ASN A 445 25.46 15.30 27.98
C ASN A 445 26.63 14.63 28.71
N TYR A 446 27.71 15.37 28.94
CA TYR A 446 28.88 14.90 29.67
C TYR A 446 28.70 15.04 31.18
N PHE A 447 29.02 13.99 31.92
CA PHE A 447 28.97 13.94 33.38
C PHE A 447 30.36 13.70 33.96
N ASP A 448 30.58 14.17 35.19
CA ASP A 448 31.83 13.92 35.91
C ASP A 448 31.90 12.45 36.32
N PRO A 449 32.85 11.66 35.79
CA PRO A 449 33.03 10.27 36.18
C PRO A 449 33.29 10.07 37.69
N GLN A 450 33.82 11.08 38.39
CA GLN A 450 34.06 10.98 39.83
C GLN A 450 32.80 11.17 40.68
N ALA A 451 31.72 11.69 40.08
CA ALA A 451 30.45 11.92 40.74
C ALA A 451 29.42 10.81 40.45
N GLU A 452 29.80 9.78 39.68
CA GLU A 452 28.92 8.65 39.37
C GLU A 452 28.91 7.63 40.52
N ASP A 453 27.72 7.38 41.07
CA ASP A 453 27.55 6.46 42.20
C ASP A 453 27.98 5.04 41.82
N GLY A 454 28.89 4.47 42.62
CA GLY A 454 29.40 3.11 42.46
C GLY A 454 30.50 2.92 41.41
N LEU A 455 30.79 3.92 40.56
CA LEU A 455 31.86 3.82 39.58
C LEU A 455 33.24 3.93 40.25
N VAL A 456 34.06 2.90 40.07
CA VAL A 456 35.45 2.87 40.55
C VAL A 456 36.39 3.15 39.37
N LEU A 457 37.14 4.25 39.43
CA LEU A 457 38.08 4.62 38.35
C LEU A 457 39.36 3.78 38.37
N ALA A 458 39.86 3.43 39.56
CA ALA A 458 40.92 2.44 39.73
C ALA A 458 40.87 1.78 41.11
N ASP A 459 41.28 0.51 41.24
CA ASP A 459 41.35 -0.18 42.54
C ASP A 459 42.34 0.49 43.50
N SER A 460 43.40 1.09 42.96
CA SER A 460 44.30 1.99 43.67
C SER A 460 44.41 3.33 42.93
N LEU A 461 43.72 4.35 43.45
CA LEU A 461 43.69 5.70 42.86
C LEU A 461 44.47 6.72 43.71
N PHE A 462 45.50 7.33 43.12
CA PHE A 462 46.20 8.46 43.72
C PHE A 462 45.73 9.78 43.11
N ILE A 463 45.21 10.69 43.94
CA ILE A 463 44.75 12.03 43.51
C ILE A 463 45.86 13.05 43.74
N LEU A 464 46.29 13.75 42.68
CA LEU A 464 47.22 14.87 42.81
C LEU A 464 46.50 16.13 43.32
N SER A 465 47.09 16.80 44.32
CA SER A 465 46.52 17.99 44.99
C SER A 465 46.18 19.15 44.05
N ASP A 466 46.79 19.21 42.86
CA ASP A 466 46.57 20.28 41.88
C ASP A 466 45.55 19.89 40.77
N SER A 467 44.93 18.71 40.86
CA SER A 467 43.99 18.21 39.84
C SER A 467 42.59 18.83 39.89
N GLY A 468 42.27 19.58 40.95
CA GLY A 468 40.95 20.19 41.16
C GLY A 468 39.85 19.23 41.63
N ALA A 469 40.16 17.97 41.95
CA ALA A 469 39.21 16.98 42.43
C ALA A 469 38.77 17.25 43.89
N LYS A 470 37.47 17.08 44.19
CA LYS A 470 36.89 17.20 45.55
C LYS A 470 36.66 15.80 46.14
N ALA A 471 37.06 15.55 47.38
CA ALA A 471 36.87 14.26 48.05
C ALA A 471 35.36 13.94 48.27
N PRO A 472 34.90 12.68 48.14
CA PRO A 472 33.50 12.30 48.36
C PRO A 472 33.08 12.46 49.83
N LEU A 473 31.86 12.95 50.08
CA LEU A 473 31.24 13.01 51.42
C LEU A 473 30.57 11.67 51.77
N PRO A 474 30.59 11.24 53.05
CA PRO A 474 29.88 10.05 53.50
C PRO A 474 28.35 10.25 53.55
N PRO A 475 27.53 9.20 53.31
CA PRO A 475 26.07 9.31 53.20
C PRO A 475 25.37 9.50 54.56
N ALA A 476 24.31 10.31 54.58
CA ALA A 476 23.45 10.55 55.75
C ALA A 476 22.15 9.70 55.72
N PRO A 477 21.50 9.41 56.87
CA PRO A 477 20.36 8.48 56.98
C PRO A 477 18.99 9.12 56.64
N PRO A 478 17.93 8.32 56.41
CA PRO A 478 16.69 8.79 55.80
C PRO A 478 15.63 9.24 56.83
N GLU A 479 14.77 10.17 56.44
CA GLU A 479 13.59 10.58 57.21
C GLU A 479 12.31 10.56 56.34
N ALA A 480 11.20 10.20 56.98
CA ALA A 480 9.90 9.83 56.41
C ALA A 480 8.87 11.01 56.47
N PRO A 481 7.66 10.90 55.86
CA PRO A 481 6.93 12.02 55.26
C PRO A 481 5.79 12.61 56.11
N GLU A 482 5.38 13.84 55.79
CA GLU A 482 4.13 14.46 56.27
C GLU A 482 3.26 15.02 55.12
N ALA A 483 1.97 15.20 55.42
CA ALA A 483 0.83 15.12 54.53
C ALA A 483 -0.04 16.40 54.50
N VAL A 484 -0.65 16.70 53.32
CA VAL A 484 -2.05 17.21 53.08
C VAL A 484 -2.36 18.66 53.58
N PRO A 485 -3.34 19.49 53.06
CA PRO A 485 -4.53 19.25 52.21
C PRO A 485 -4.79 20.24 51.03
N ALA A 486 -5.94 20.02 50.38
CA ALA A 486 -6.50 20.60 49.16
C ALA A 486 -7.45 21.82 49.31
N SER A 487 -7.80 22.40 48.14
CA SER A 487 -9.09 23.04 47.72
C SER A 487 -9.24 24.57 47.87
N PRO A 488 -10.23 25.26 47.23
CA PRO A 488 -10.83 25.18 45.87
C PRO A 488 -11.03 26.56 45.17
N ALA A 489 -11.58 26.52 43.94
CA ALA A 489 -12.44 27.55 43.29
C ALA A 489 -11.79 28.79 42.64
N ASP A 490 -11.97 28.95 41.33
CA ASP A 490 -12.83 30.01 40.79
C ASP A 490 -13.20 29.78 39.31
N LEU A 491 -14.44 30.16 39.00
CA LEU A 491 -15.19 29.92 37.76
C LEU A 491 -15.20 31.16 36.85
N ALA A 492 -15.46 30.88 35.55
CA ALA A 492 -16.18 31.69 34.54
C ALA A 492 -15.35 32.60 33.59
N PRO A 493 -15.94 33.06 32.45
CA PRO A 493 -16.62 32.32 31.38
C PRO A 493 -16.18 32.71 29.95
N LEU A 494 -16.67 31.97 28.94
CA LEU A 494 -16.52 32.16 27.48
C LEU A 494 -17.11 33.48 26.93
N PRO A 495 -16.59 34.01 25.80
CA PRO A 495 -17.36 34.84 24.89
C PRO A 495 -17.64 34.17 23.53
N ALA A 496 -18.70 34.66 22.89
CA ALA A 496 -19.52 34.05 21.86
C ALA A 496 -18.98 34.10 20.41
N ALA A 497 -19.63 33.31 19.57
CA ALA A 497 -19.44 33.10 18.14
C ALA A 497 -19.74 34.33 17.25
N ALA A 498 -19.07 34.41 16.10
CA ALA A 498 -19.35 35.35 15.00
C ALA A 498 -19.73 34.60 13.70
N PRO A 499 -20.60 35.18 12.84
CA PRO A 499 -21.33 34.45 11.79
C PRO A 499 -20.62 34.37 10.42
N ALA A 500 -21.10 33.44 9.58
CA ALA A 500 -20.59 33.13 8.24
C ALA A 500 -21.13 34.06 7.12
N PRO A 501 -20.38 34.29 6.02
CA PRO A 501 -20.82 35.10 4.88
C PRO A 501 -21.57 34.29 3.78
N PRO A 502 -22.42 34.95 2.95
CA PRO A 502 -23.40 34.31 2.06
C PRO A 502 -22.89 33.94 0.65
N ILE A 503 -23.65 33.08 -0.02
CA ILE A 503 -23.44 32.48 -1.36
C ILE A 503 -24.19 33.29 -2.45
N PRO A 504 -23.60 33.55 -3.64
CA PRO A 504 -24.31 34.13 -4.78
C PRO A 504 -24.94 33.08 -5.73
N PRO A 505 -26.03 33.41 -6.46
CA PRO A 505 -26.85 32.47 -7.23
C PRO A 505 -26.41 32.24 -8.69
N ALA A 506 -26.98 31.19 -9.30
CA ALA A 506 -26.68 30.63 -10.62
C ALA A 506 -27.33 31.37 -11.81
N ALA A 507 -26.64 31.37 -12.96
CA ALA A 507 -27.16 31.74 -14.29
C ALA A 507 -26.78 30.65 -15.32
N GLY A 508 -27.75 30.03 -16.01
CA GLY A 508 -28.08 30.23 -17.44
C GLY A 508 -27.06 29.56 -18.39
N GLY A 509 -27.32 28.49 -19.16
CA GLY A 509 -28.31 28.33 -20.23
C GLY A 509 -27.61 28.51 -21.60
N ALA A 510 -27.36 27.43 -22.36
CA ALA A 510 -26.76 27.47 -23.71
C ALA A 510 -27.72 26.89 -24.77
N PRO A 511 -27.82 27.46 -25.99
CA PRO A 511 -28.81 27.09 -27.01
C PRO A 511 -28.38 25.92 -27.93
N PRO A 512 -29.31 25.24 -28.65
CA PRO A 512 -29.01 24.11 -29.54
C PRO A 512 -28.61 24.55 -30.96
N SER A 513 -27.86 23.70 -31.67
CA SER A 513 -27.37 23.87 -33.07
C SER A 513 -28.37 23.26 -34.08
N PRO A 514 -28.51 23.80 -35.33
CA PRO A 514 -29.57 23.40 -36.27
C PRO A 514 -29.24 22.18 -37.15
N ALA A 515 -30.30 21.50 -37.60
CA ALA A 515 -30.34 20.26 -38.38
C ALA A 515 -29.88 20.39 -39.85
N SER A 516 -29.30 19.31 -40.41
CA SER A 516 -28.84 19.21 -41.80
C SER A 516 -29.76 18.32 -42.65
N ASN A 517 -30.24 18.84 -43.79
CA ASN A 517 -30.96 18.12 -44.86
C ASN A 517 -30.13 16.96 -45.47
N ARG A 518 -30.68 15.73 -45.54
CA ARG A 518 -30.24 14.62 -46.42
C ARG A 518 -31.43 14.03 -47.19
N PRO A 519 -31.26 13.55 -48.44
CA PRO A 519 -32.33 12.96 -49.26
C PRO A 519 -32.75 11.54 -48.81
N ASP A 520 -34.07 11.26 -48.80
CA ASP A 520 -34.72 10.01 -48.37
C ASP A 520 -34.40 8.81 -49.29
N ARG A 521 -33.33 8.06 -49.01
CA ARG A 521 -33.03 6.77 -49.66
C ARG A 521 -33.88 5.60 -49.16
N CYS A 522 -34.79 5.86 -48.22
CA CYS A 522 -35.70 4.88 -47.63
C CYS A 522 -37.05 4.75 -48.35
N LYS A 523 -37.34 5.61 -49.35
CA LYS A 523 -38.59 5.56 -50.10
C LYS A 523 -38.59 4.38 -51.08
N GLY A 524 -39.50 3.43 -50.88
CA GLY A 524 -39.74 2.31 -51.80
C GLY A 524 -39.35 0.92 -51.28
N LEU A 525 -38.85 0.81 -50.04
CA LEU A 525 -38.61 -0.49 -49.39
C LEU A 525 -39.93 -1.21 -49.03
N ASP A 526 -41.01 -0.45 -48.81
CA ASP A 526 -42.35 -0.97 -48.54
C ASP A 526 -42.90 -1.69 -49.79
N GLY A 527 -42.81 -3.02 -49.80
CA GLY A 527 -43.39 -3.86 -50.86
C GLY A 527 -42.39 -4.55 -51.79
N TRP A 528 -41.08 -4.48 -51.53
CA TRP A 528 -40.05 -5.19 -52.31
C TRP A 528 -40.35 -6.68 -52.51
N PHE A 529 -40.82 -7.36 -51.46
CA PHE A 529 -41.14 -8.79 -51.49
C PHE A 529 -42.33 -9.16 -52.40
N LYS A 530 -43.19 -8.20 -52.77
CA LYS A 530 -44.31 -8.46 -53.68
C LYS A 530 -43.88 -8.54 -55.13
N ASN A 531 -42.78 -7.88 -55.48
CA ASN A 531 -42.36 -7.66 -56.87
C ASN A 531 -41.09 -8.44 -57.26
N THR A 532 -40.47 -9.16 -56.32
CA THR A 532 -39.22 -9.90 -56.54
C THR A 532 -39.43 -11.39 -56.28
N PRO A 533 -39.29 -12.27 -57.28
CA PRO A 533 -39.47 -13.71 -57.08
C PRO A 533 -38.37 -14.29 -56.18
N ALA A 534 -38.74 -15.30 -55.38
CA ALA A 534 -37.82 -16.01 -54.51
C ALA A 534 -36.75 -16.77 -55.32
N PRO A 535 -35.46 -16.76 -54.91
CA PRO A 535 -34.45 -17.62 -55.53
C PRO A 535 -34.83 -19.11 -55.41
N ALA A 536 -34.48 -19.93 -56.40
CA ALA A 536 -34.81 -21.36 -56.39
C ALA A 536 -34.24 -22.11 -55.16
N ALA A 537 -33.08 -21.69 -54.66
CA ALA A 537 -32.48 -22.23 -53.44
C ALA A 537 -33.33 -21.94 -52.18
N TRP A 538 -33.98 -20.77 -52.14
CA TRP A 538 -34.87 -20.36 -51.06
C TRP A 538 -36.14 -21.21 -51.04
N THR A 539 -36.81 -21.35 -52.20
CA THR A 539 -38.03 -22.16 -52.31
C THR A 539 -37.76 -23.62 -51.98
N THR A 540 -36.65 -24.18 -52.47
CA THR A 540 -36.25 -25.57 -52.17
C THR A 540 -36.04 -25.77 -50.66
N ARG A 541 -35.37 -24.84 -49.98
CA ARG A 541 -35.17 -24.91 -48.52
C ARG A 541 -36.48 -24.81 -47.77
N GLN A 542 -37.37 -23.91 -48.20
CA GLN A 542 -38.68 -23.71 -47.58
C GLN A 542 -39.56 -24.96 -47.68
N GLU A 543 -39.61 -25.60 -48.86
CA GLU A 543 -40.36 -26.84 -49.08
C GLU A 543 -39.81 -27.99 -48.23
N ALA A 544 -38.48 -28.15 -48.17
CA ALA A 544 -37.83 -29.16 -47.35
C ALA A 544 -38.12 -28.97 -45.85
N ALA A 545 -38.08 -27.73 -45.37
CA ALA A 545 -38.41 -27.40 -43.98
C ALA A 545 -39.88 -27.70 -43.65
N ARG A 546 -40.80 -27.38 -44.56
CA ARG A 546 -42.23 -27.70 -44.41
C ARG A 546 -42.46 -29.20 -44.31
N ALA A 547 -41.83 -29.99 -45.19
CA ALA A 547 -41.92 -31.45 -45.16
C ALA A 547 -41.36 -32.02 -43.84
N ALA A 548 -40.25 -31.48 -43.35
CA ALA A 548 -39.64 -31.91 -42.09
C ALA A 548 -40.52 -31.61 -40.87
N ASN A 549 -41.14 -30.43 -40.81
CA ASN A 549 -42.06 -30.07 -39.73
C ASN A 549 -43.33 -30.94 -39.75
N GLN A 550 -43.89 -31.20 -40.95
CA GLN A 550 -45.03 -32.10 -41.10
C GLN A 550 -44.73 -33.52 -40.63
N ALA A 551 -43.55 -34.06 -40.97
CA ALA A 551 -43.11 -35.36 -40.48
C ALA A 551 -42.92 -35.40 -38.95
N ALA A 552 -42.56 -34.26 -38.34
CA ALA A 552 -42.44 -34.10 -36.89
C ALA A 552 -43.78 -33.79 -36.18
N GLY A 553 -44.91 -33.77 -36.90
CA GLY A 553 -46.23 -33.47 -36.33
C GLY A 553 -46.44 -31.99 -36.01
N VAL A 554 -45.57 -31.09 -36.50
CA VAL A 554 -45.66 -29.65 -36.33
C VAL A 554 -46.36 -29.05 -37.57
N MET A 555 -47.60 -28.59 -37.41
CA MET A 555 -48.35 -27.91 -38.46
C MET A 555 -48.45 -26.41 -38.17
N LEU A 556 -47.78 -25.60 -38.99
CA LEU A 556 -47.87 -24.13 -38.96
C LEU A 556 -48.70 -23.63 -40.15
N SER A 557 -49.45 -22.55 -39.96
CA SER A 557 -50.12 -21.89 -41.09
C SER A 557 -49.08 -21.23 -42.02
N PRO A 558 -49.37 -21.10 -43.34
CA PRO A 558 -48.43 -20.54 -44.30
C PRO A 558 -47.94 -19.12 -43.96
N ASP A 559 -48.78 -18.32 -43.29
CA ASP A 559 -48.50 -16.94 -42.91
C ASP A 559 -48.06 -16.81 -41.43
N TRP A 560 -47.80 -17.93 -40.76
CA TRP A 560 -47.39 -17.90 -39.36
C TRP A 560 -45.99 -17.30 -39.23
N THR A 561 -45.86 -16.30 -38.34
CA THR A 561 -44.58 -15.70 -37.96
C THR A 561 -44.40 -15.78 -36.45
N PRO A 562 -43.19 -16.06 -35.96
CA PRO A 562 -42.93 -16.17 -34.54
C PRO A 562 -42.92 -14.77 -33.90
N GLU A 563 -43.46 -14.68 -32.68
CA GLU A 563 -43.38 -13.44 -31.92
C GLU A 563 -41.95 -13.24 -31.40
N ALA A 564 -41.35 -12.11 -31.78
CA ALA A 564 -40.01 -11.73 -31.34
C ALA A 564 -40.03 -11.26 -29.88
N LEU A 565 -39.14 -11.82 -29.05
CA LEU A 565 -38.86 -11.39 -27.68
C LEU A 565 -37.74 -10.33 -27.63
N ALA A 566 -36.81 -10.41 -28.57
CA ALA A 566 -35.72 -9.46 -28.76
C ALA A 566 -35.53 -9.15 -30.24
N TYR A 567 -35.39 -7.87 -30.58
CA TYR A 567 -35.16 -7.45 -31.95
C TYR A 567 -33.77 -7.90 -32.43
N PRO A 568 -33.65 -8.49 -33.63
CA PRO A 568 -32.35 -8.81 -34.21
C PRO A 568 -31.51 -7.54 -34.35
N LEU A 569 -30.26 -7.61 -33.91
CA LEU A 569 -29.27 -6.57 -34.18
C LEU A 569 -28.69 -6.82 -35.56
N ILE A 570 -29.05 -5.97 -36.50
CA ILE A 570 -28.54 -6.04 -37.86
C ILE A 570 -27.24 -5.23 -37.88
N ALA A 571 -26.12 -5.93 -37.98
CA ALA A 571 -24.86 -5.27 -38.34
C ALA A 571 -24.92 -4.91 -39.84
N TYR A 572 -24.30 -3.79 -40.20
CA TYR A 572 -24.30 -3.31 -41.57
C TYR A 572 -22.87 -3.00 -42.01
N PRO A 573 -22.56 -3.15 -43.31
CA PRO A 573 -21.27 -2.76 -43.85
C PRO A 573 -21.01 -1.27 -43.57
N ALA A 574 -19.76 -0.94 -43.20
CA ALA A 574 -19.39 0.45 -42.88
C ALA A 574 -19.59 1.41 -44.07
N GLU A 575 -19.64 0.89 -45.28
CA GLU A 575 -19.90 1.64 -46.52
C GLU A 575 -21.38 2.00 -46.65
N ALA A 576 -22.29 1.03 -46.42
CA ALA A 576 -23.73 1.28 -46.38
C ALA A 576 -24.13 2.24 -45.24
N ALA A 577 -23.44 2.15 -44.10
CA ALA A 577 -23.58 3.09 -42.98
C ALA A 577 -23.28 4.55 -43.38
N LYS A 578 -22.21 4.75 -44.16
CA LYS A 578 -21.76 6.08 -44.60
C LYS A 578 -22.71 6.69 -45.64
N ALA A 579 -23.33 5.83 -46.44
CA ALA A 579 -24.27 6.23 -47.48
C ALA A 579 -25.69 6.52 -46.96
N GLY A 580 -26.03 6.05 -45.75
CA GLY A 580 -27.40 6.17 -45.21
C GLY A 580 -28.39 5.31 -45.99
N ASP A 581 -27.93 4.14 -46.44
CA ASP A 581 -28.75 3.22 -47.25
C ASP A 581 -29.62 2.33 -46.35
N GLY A 582 -30.76 1.89 -46.86
CA GLY A 582 -31.66 0.94 -46.19
C GLY A 582 -31.92 -0.30 -47.05
N ALA A 583 -32.34 -1.38 -46.42
CA ALA A 583 -32.67 -2.62 -47.14
C ALA A 583 -33.90 -3.32 -46.53
N ALA A 584 -34.59 -4.07 -47.38
CA ALA A 584 -35.62 -5.02 -47.01
C ALA A 584 -35.05 -6.44 -47.16
N CYS A 585 -35.11 -7.24 -46.11
CA CYS A 585 -34.56 -8.59 -46.05
C CYS A 585 -35.58 -9.58 -45.51
N ASP A 586 -35.69 -10.75 -46.13
CA ASP A 586 -36.43 -11.88 -45.60
C ASP A 586 -35.43 -12.91 -45.10
N VAL A 587 -35.63 -13.41 -43.88
CA VAL A 587 -34.76 -14.43 -43.28
C VAL A 587 -35.54 -15.72 -43.05
N LEU A 588 -34.94 -16.85 -43.44
CA LEU A 588 -35.44 -18.20 -43.28
C LEU A 588 -34.50 -18.96 -42.35
N PHE A 589 -34.99 -19.44 -41.21
CA PHE A 589 -34.16 -20.09 -40.18
C PHE A 589 -34.89 -21.23 -39.47
N ASP A 590 -34.15 -22.05 -38.74
CA ASP A 590 -34.69 -23.08 -37.87
C ASP A 590 -34.74 -22.55 -36.43
N LEU A 591 -35.87 -22.67 -35.76
CA LEU A 591 -36.07 -22.26 -34.38
C LEU A 591 -35.94 -23.47 -33.45
N ASP A 592 -35.01 -23.40 -32.50
CA ASP A 592 -34.83 -24.48 -31.54
C ASP A 592 -35.84 -24.44 -30.38
N THR A 593 -35.77 -25.44 -29.50
CA THR A 593 -36.69 -25.59 -28.36
C THR A 593 -36.60 -24.46 -27.33
N GLU A 594 -35.54 -23.65 -27.38
CA GLU A 594 -35.33 -22.50 -26.48
C GLU A 594 -35.68 -21.16 -27.14
N GLY A 595 -36.06 -21.19 -28.43
CA GLY A 595 -36.46 -20.01 -29.17
C GLY A 595 -35.29 -19.27 -29.84
N PHE A 596 -34.16 -19.94 -30.07
CA PHE A 596 -33.01 -19.36 -30.78
C PHE A 596 -33.00 -19.77 -32.27
N PRO A 597 -32.72 -18.82 -33.19
CA PRO A 597 -32.60 -19.12 -34.61
C PRO A 597 -31.27 -19.84 -34.91
N LYS A 598 -31.33 -20.83 -35.81
CA LYS A 598 -30.21 -21.62 -36.33
C LYS A 598 -30.36 -21.80 -37.84
N ASN A 599 -29.27 -22.14 -38.53
CA ASN A 599 -29.28 -22.43 -39.97
C ASN A 599 -30.00 -21.37 -40.81
N ALA A 600 -29.73 -20.11 -40.52
CA ALA A 600 -30.45 -18.99 -41.10
C ALA A 600 -29.88 -18.62 -42.47
N VAL A 601 -30.76 -18.24 -43.39
CA VAL A 601 -30.46 -17.79 -44.75
C VAL A 601 -31.29 -16.54 -44.99
N ALA A 602 -30.70 -15.50 -45.59
CA ALA A 602 -31.43 -14.27 -45.92
C ALA A 602 -31.48 -14.03 -47.44
N ARG A 603 -32.54 -13.36 -47.88
CA ARG A 603 -32.66 -12.74 -49.21
C ARG A 603 -32.93 -11.25 -49.01
N CYS A 604 -32.16 -10.37 -49.63
CA CYS A 604 -32.27 -8.93 -49.40
C CYS A 604 -32.42 -8.14 -50.71
N SER A 605 -32.99 -6.94 -50.61
CA SER A 605 -33.02 -5.97 -51.72
C SER A 605 -31.63 -5.50 -52.14
N ASP A 606 -30.67 -5.55 -51.23
CA ASP A 606 -29.26 -5.26 -51.47
C ASP A 606 -28.38 -6.42 -50.93
N PRO A 607 -27.55 -7.06 -51.80
CA PRO A 607 -26.67 -8.17 -51.42
C PRO A 607 -25.72 -7.87 -50.26
N ALA A 608 -25.35 -6.60 -50.07
CA ALA A 608 -24.45 -6.19 -48.99
C ALA A 608 -25.01 -6.50 -47.59
N PHE A 609 -26.33 -6.68 -47.47
CA PHE A 609 -27.01 -7.00 -46.22
C PHE A 609 -27.35 -8.48 -46.06
N GLU A 610 -27.17 -9.33 -47.08
CA GLU A 610 -27.58 -10.75 -47.03
C GLU A 610 -26.84 -11.53 -45.95
N ALA A 611 -25.51 -11.46 -45.93
CA ALA A 611 -24.70 -12.23 -44.98
C ALA A 611 -25.02 -11.85 -43.53
N THR A 612 -25.17 -10.56 -43.25
CA THR A 612 -25.40 -10.09 -41.89
C THR A 612 -26.84 -10.25 -41.43
N SER A 613 -27.80 -10.13 -42.35
CA SER A 613 -29.22 -10.41 -42.06
C SER A 613 -29.46 -11.88 -41.79
N ALA A 614 -28.68 -12.77 -42.42
CA ALA A 614 -28.76 -14.20 -42.17
C ALA A 614 -28.34 -14.58 -40.73
N GLU A 615 -27.48 -13.81 -40.06
CA GLU A 615 -27.00 -14.21 -38.73
C GLU A 615 -28.03 -14.04 -37.61
N LEU A 616 -29.11 -13.25 -37.81
CA LEU A 616 -30.15 -12.93 -36.81
C LEU A 616 -29.57 -12.71 -35.41
N THR A 617 -28.48 -11.96 -35.33
CA THR A 617 -27.67 -11.87 -34.13
C THR A 617 -28.49 -11.29 -32.98
N HIS A 618 -28.50 -11.99 -31.85
CA HIS A 618 -29.27 -11.64 -30.64
C HIS A 618 -30.79 -11.69 -30.79
N ALA A 619 -31.33 -12.27 -31.86
CA ALA A 619 -32.76 -12.54 -31.95
C ALA A 619 -33.14 -13.70 -31.02
N GLN A 620 -34.21 -13.50 -30.27
CA GLN A 620 -34.87 -14.54 -29.48
C GLN A 620 -36.36 -14.48 -29.78
N PHE A 621 -36.95 -15.63 -30.04
CA PHE A 621 -38.38 -15.77 -30.32
C PHE A 621 -39.05 -16.59 -29.24
N LYS A 622 -40.38 -16.45 -29.10
CA LYS A 622 -41.12 -17.35 -28.21
C LYS A 622 -40.97 -18.80 -28.69
N PRO A 623 -40.61 -19.75 -27.80
CA PRO A 623 -40.57 -21.17 -28.15
C PRO A 623 -41.93 -21.64 -28.66
N VAL A 624 -41.92 -22.47 -29.70
CA VAL A 624 -43.14 -23.09 -30.23
C VAL A 624 -43.45 -24.31 -29.39
N LEU A 625 -44.69 -24.38 -28.90
CA LEU A 625 -45.17 -25.51 -28.10
C LEU A 625 -46.01 -26.42 -28.99
N ASP A 626 -45.86 -27.74 -28.81
CA ASP A 626 -46.76 -28.73 -29.40
C ASP A 626 -48.13 -28.74 -28.69
N ALA A 627 -49.05 -29.58 -29.19
CA ALA A 627 -50.39 -29.73 -28.62
C ALA A 627 -50.39 -30.21 -27.15
N SER A 628 -49.27 -30.76 -26.65
CA SER A 628 -49.09 -31.19 -25.26
C SER A 628 -48.46 -30.11 -24.37
N GLY A 629 -48.13 -28.95 -24.92
CA GLY A 629 -47.49 -27.83 -24.21
C GLY A 629 -45.98 -27.96 -24.08
N LYS A 630 -45.33 -28.89 -24.83
CA LYS A 630 -43.88 -29.09 -24.78
C LYS A 630 -43.20 -28.29 -25.90
N PRO A 631 -42.05 -27.64 -25.65
CA PRO A 631 -41.31 -26.93 -26.68
C PRO A 631 -40.78 -27.90 -27.75
N VAL A 632 -40.94 -27.50 -29.02
CA VAL A 632 -40.52 -28.25 -30.20
C VAL A 632 -39.65 -27.40 -31.12
N GLU A 633 -38.72 -28.05 -31.81
CA GLU A 633 -37.95 -27.43 -32.87
C GLU A 633 -38.82 -27.25 -34.12
N VAL A 634 -38.67 -26.10 -34.78
CA VAL A 634 -39.42 -25.74 -35.99
C VAL A 634 -38.46 -25.29 -37.07
N LYS A 635 -38.53 -25.89 -38.24
CA LYS A 635 -37.63 -25.58 -39.36
C LYS A 635 -38.23 -24.58 -40.33
N GLY A 636 -37.37 -23.80 -40.98
CA GLY A 636 -37.76 -22.88 -42.05
C GLY A 636 -38.82 -21.85 -41.66
N VAL A 637 -38.66 -21.26 -40.49
CA VAL A 637 -39.43 -20.11 -40.02
C VAL A 637 -39.03 -18.86 -40.80
N HIS A 638 -40.03 -18.11 -41.25
CA HIS A 638 -39.86 -16.89 -42.02
C HIS A 638 -39.97 -15.66 -41.11
N TYR A 639 -39.05 -14.69 -41.29
CA TYR A 639 -39.06 -13.43 -40.57
C TYR A 639 -38.68 -12.26 -41.48
N PRO A 640 -39.64 -11.36 -41.80
CA PRO A 640 -39.38 -10.18 -42.60
C PRO A 640 -38.69 -9.09 -41.77
N MET A 641 -37.67 -8.47 -42.34
CA MET A 641 -36.91 -7.36 -41.77
C MET A 641 -36.88 -6.19 -42.73
N GLN A 642 -37.05 -4.99 -42.19
CA GLN A 642 -36.89 -3.75 -42.95
C GLN A 642 -36.21 -2.73 -42.05
N PHE A 643 -35.16 -2.11 -42.55
CA PHE A 643 -34.39 -1.16 -41.78
C PHE A 643 -33.81 -0.05 -42.65
N CYS A 644 -33.70 1.12 -42.04
CA CYS A 644 -33.31 2.37 -42.64
C CYS A 644 -32.21 3.00 -41.79
N ILE A 645 -31.10 3.38 -42.42
CA ILE A 645 -29.96 4.02 -41.77
C ILE A 645 -30.07 5.53 -42.00
N GLU A 646 -30.41 6.29 -40.97
CA GLU A 646 -30.51 7.76 -41.01
C GLU A 646 -29.17 8.47 -40.67
#